data_AF-A0A923TJR9-F1
#
_entry.id   AF-A0A923TJR9-F1
#
_cell.length_a   1.000
_cell.length_b   1.000
_cell.length_c   1.000
_cell.angle_alpha   90.00
_cell.angle_beta   90.00
_cell.angle_gamma   90.00
#
_symmetry.space_group_name_H-M   'P 1'
#
loop_
_entity.id
_entity.type
_entity.pdbx_description
1 polymer ?
#
loop_
_entity_poly.entity_id
_entity_poly.type
_entity_poly.pdbx_seq_one_letter_code
_entity_poly.pdbx_strand_id
1 'polypeptide(L)'
;LPGGEVGGDINRDGDKTDRFGVLLDQKTNQVWVDSDDDKDFTDERPMRPYGQSFDQGVFGKDDRKTDIVEALPFTVDVREDQSLAALGRPDLVSDFVDIGLMSGAHGTHVAGITAANDMFGGAMDGQAPGAQVVAARACSFGPGCTAAALTDGMAELAANRGVDIINMSIGGLPALNDGSGARNELYNRIINDFGVQLVISAGNSGNALNTIGDPSVATDVVSVGASISRETWKSNYGSDVAFAKGMLTFSSGGPREDGGFKPNVTAPGSAISTTPTWQPGGAVAEAGYALPAGYSMFNGTSMSSPQTAGAMALLISAAQQEKVKNVSPASLRAAVYSTAVRNDAVPTFLQGHGEIDVVGAYAMLKQRPTTDLFSISAPVCTEVWNVLERTTGSGLYNRCAAGAGGQAPGEAKTYPVTITRTTGAATGTYATSIIGNDGTFAVSPASIELPRDTPVTVQVTATPAPGAHTALLRLDNAATPGNDSSTMLAVVAGSPMTTPSFAALASGTSARNEAVRHYVTVPKGAKALQVQLGGLAAGTQTRFIAFHPFGLPIDSTSSLACYSNRGTEAACNSGKRVYTDPQPGIWEIVVESRRTSPVASSPYTLTSSVLGVTVDPAAQEVATATATVGVPVQWSVRNDFGTVTAGGLGGNLGSALSDRPLIADAAELVRTVVVPEGAERLDVSIGKTSDTAADLDLFVTGPSGAKQSADGDSEEAVSYLSPLPGTYTIKVDGYAVPAGTTEFDFLDVFTSAALGTLTVADTPGELTAGATRTVSGTLTAQKAAASGRQLFGQLRFVSDGGALLGTGAVTVGAVTGGPAA
;
A
#
# COMPACT_ATOMS: atom_id res chain seq x y z
N LEU A 1 -13.87 2.30 24.29
CA LEU A 1 -13.59 1.95 22.87
C LEU A 1 -13.34 3.22 22.02
N PRO A 2 -12.33 4.04 22.36
CA PRO A 2 -12.28 5.45 21.90
C PRO A 2 -12.02 5.65 20.40
N GLY A 3 -11.56 4.63 19.66
CA GLY A 3 -11.23 4.76 18.24
C GLY A 3 -12.41 4.63 17.26
N GLY A 4 -13.57 4.11 17.71
CA GLY A 4 -14.70 3.82 16.83
C GLY A 4 -15.49 5.08 16.46
N GLU A 5 -16.45 4.96 15.54
CA GLU A 5 -17.28 6.11 15.12
C GLU A 5 -18.11 6.74 16.26
N VAL A 6 -18.41 5.97 17.30
CA VAL A 6 -19.08 6.45 18.52
C VAL A 6 -18.11 7.02 19.56
N GLY A 7 -16.80 6.97 19.32
CA GLY A 7 -15.80 7.67 20.15
C GLY A 7 -15.72 7.21 21.61
N GLY A 8 -16.20 6.01 21.93
CA GLY A 8 -16.28 5.47 23.29
C GLY A 8 -17.62 5.69 24.01
N ASP A 9 -18.53 6.47 23.42
CA ASP A 9 -19.89 6.79 23.92
C ASP A 9 -20.91 5.83 23.27
N ILE A 10 -21.03 4.63 23.82
CA ILE A 10 -21.84 3.53 23.27
C ILE A 10 -23.34 3.76 23.53
N ASN A 11 -23.70 4.29 24.71
CA ASN A 11 -25.09 4.60 25.06
C ASN A 11 -25.56 5.99 24.57
N ARG A 12 -24.65 6.80 24.01
CA ARG A 12 -24.90 8.12 23.42
C ARG A 12 -25.40 9.17 24.41
N ASP A 13 -24.95 9.11 25.66
CA ASP A 13 -25.29 10.08 26.70
C ASP A 13 -24.29 11.26 26.80
N GLY A 14 -23.19 11.19 26.06
CA GLY A 14 -22.13 12.20 26.02
C GLY A 14 -20.91 11.90 26.91
N ASP A 15 -20.96 10.87 27.75
CA ASP A 15 -19.80 10.25 28.38
C ASP A 15 -19.08 9.34 27.36
N LYS A 16 -17.76 9.21 27.46
CA LYS A 16 -16.93 8.34 26.60
C LYS A 16 -16.24 7.23 27.37
N THR A 17 -16.60 7.08 28.65
CA THR A 17 -15.95 6.16 29.58
C THR A 17 -16.85 5.01 30.00
N ASP A 18 -17.88 4.74 29.20
CA ASP A 18 -18.90 3.71 29.40
C ASP A 18 -18.34 2.37 29.87
N ARG A 19 -19.02 1.78 30.85
CA ARG A 19 -18.76 0.46 31.39
C ARG A 19 -20.11 -0.21 31.59
N PHE A 20 -20.25 -1.43 31.10
CA PHE A 20 -21.49 -2.20 31.24
C PHE A 20 -21.18 -3.53 31.91
N GLY A 21 -22.06 -3.96 32.80
CA GLY A 21 -21.99 -5.28 33.41
C GLY A 21 -22.40 -6.37 32.42
N VAL A 22 -21.71 -7.52 32.45
CA VAL A 22 -22.10 -8.71 31.69
C VAL A 22 -22.12 -9.91 32.62
N LEU A 23 -23.21 -10.67 32.61
CA LEU A 23 -23.41 -11.88 33.39
C LEU A 23 -23.63 -13.06 32.44
N LEU A 24 -22.82 -14.12 32.60
CA LEU A 24 -22.96 -15.38 31.86
C LEU A 24 -23.43 -16.49 32.82
N ASP A 25 -24.53 -17.16 32.48
CA ASP A 25 -24.87 -18.45 33.06
C ASP A 25 -24.16 -19.57 32.28
N GLN A 26 -23.06 -20.06 32.83
CA GLN A 26 -22.21 -21.11 32.24
C GLN A 26 -22.92 -22.46 32.04
N LYS A 27 -24.12 -22.66 32.61
CA LYS A 27 -24.88 -23.92 32.41
C LYS A 27 -25.79 -23.85 31.19
N THR A 28 -26.28 -22.66 30.86
CA THR A 28 -27.33 -22.46 29.86
C THR A 28 -26.87 -21.61 28.68
N ASN A 29 -25.69 -20.99 28.79
CA ASN A 29 -25.15 -19.99 27.87
C ASN A 29 -26.11 -18.81 27.65
N GLN A 30 -26.89 -18.49 28.69
CA GLN A 30 -27.65 -17.26 28.74
C GLN A 30 -26.74 -16.13 29.22
N VAL A 31 -26.83 -15.00 28.51
CA VAL A 31 -26.07 -13.79 28.78
C VAL A 31 -27.05 -12.67 29.13
N TRP A 32 -26.77 -11.96 30.21
CA TRP A 32 -27.41 -10.69 30.54
C TRP A 32 -26.39 -9.57 30.40
N VAL A 33 -26.80 -8.48 29.80
CA VAL A 33 -25.99 -7.27 29.66
C VAL A 33 -26.78 -6.17 30.34
N ASP A 34 -26.20 -5.59 31.39
CA ASP A 34 -26.71 -4.41 32.10
C ASP A 34 -26.54 -3.22 31.16
N SER A 35 -27.57 -2.96 30.37
CA SER A 35 -27.54 -2.08 29.21
C SER A 35 -27.92 -0.64 29.54
N ASP A 36 -28.52 -0.42 30.70
CA ASP A 36 -28.81 0.89 31.28
C ASP A 36 -27.85 1.31 32.41
N ASP A 37 -26.87 0.46 32.75
CA ASP A 37 -25.77 0.69 33.71
C ASP A 37 -26.28 1.02 35.13
N ASP A 38 -27.38 0.40 35.53
CA ASP A 38 -27.95 0.57 36.87
C ASP A 38 -27.45 -0.46 37.90
N LYS A 39 -26.68 -1.47 37.43
CA LYS A 39 -26.08 -2.57 38.19
C LYS A 39 -27.08 -3.59 38.74
N ASP A 40 -28.31 -3.57 38.24
CA ASP A 40 -29.32 -4.60 38.42
C ASP A 40 -29.42 -5.44 37.13
N PHE A 41 -29.43 -6.76 37.27
CA PHE A 41 -29.62 -7.67 36.12
C PHE A 41 -31.01 -8.31 36.13
N THR A 42 -31.86 -7.98 37.12
CA THR A 42 -33.15 -8.66 37.33
C THR A 42 -34.25 -8.20 36.38
N ASP A 43 -34.09 -7.02 35.80
CA ASP A 43 -34.94 -6.46 34.75
C ASP A 43 -34.38 -6.66 33.34
N GLU A 44 -33.14 -7.15 33.24
CA GLU A 44 -32.51 -7.45 31.96
C GLU A 44 -33.00 -8.75 31.32
N ARG A 45 -33.19 -8.70 30.01
CA ARG A 45 -33.65 -9.85 29.23
C ARG A 45 -32.49 -10.84 29.01
N PRO A 46 -32.64 -12.14 29.35
CA PRO A 46 -31.64 -13.13 28.98
C PRO A 46 -31.51 -13.22 27.46
N MET A 47 -30.29 -13.12 26.96
CA MET A 47 -29.94 -13.30 25.56
C MET A 47 -29.23 -14.65 25.37
N ARG A 48 -29.43 -15.27 24.21
CA ARG A 48 -28.62 -16.41 23.76
C ARG A 48 -27.69 -15.98 22.63
N PRO A 49 -26.64 -16.79 22.34
CA PRO A 49 -25.80 -16.58 21.17
C PRO A 49 -26.62 -16.27 19.92
N TYR A 50 -26.24 -15.22 19.18
CA TYR A 50 -27.05 -14.68 18.07
C TYR A 50 -27.38 -15.75 17.02
N GLY A 51 -26.44 -16.64 16.71
CA GLY A 51 -26.65 -17.74 15.77
C GLY A 51 -27.70 -18.78 16.21
N GLN A 52 -28.10 -18.79 17.49
CA GLN A 52 -29.09 -19.72 18.03
C GLN A 52 -30.50 -19.14 18.13
N SER A 53 -30.63 -17.86 18.50
CA SER A 53 -31.93 -17.25 18.81
C SER A 53 -32.15 -15.88 18.18
N PHE A 54 -31.17 -15.35 17.44
CA PHE A 54 -31.22 -14.00 16.85
C PHE A 54 -31.52 -12.91 17.88
N ASP A 55 -31.13 -13.13 19.13
CA ASP A 55 -31.32 -12.16 20.20
C ASP A 55 -30.41 -10.95 19.98
N GLN A 56 -31.03 -9.77 20.04
CA GLN A 56 -30.36 -8.48 20.00
C GLN A 56 -30.72 -7.66 21.24
N GLY A 57 -29.75 -6.91 21.73
CA GLY A 57 -29.91 -5.91 22.77
C GLY A 57 -29.60 -4.52 22.21
N VAL A 58 -29.81 -3.49 23.01
CA VAL A 58 -29.59 -2.11 22.59
C VAL A 58 -28.96 -1.32 23.73
N PHE A 59 -27.93 -0.54 23.43
CA PHE A 59 -27.41 0.50 24.33
C PHE A 59 -28.04 1.85 24.00
N GLY A 60 -28.34 2.64 25.04
CA GLY A 60 -28.93 3.96 24.88
C GLY A 60 -30.41 3.95 24.51
N LYS A 61 -30.93 5.13 24.14
CA LYS A 61 -32.35 5.34 23.80
C LYS A 61 -32.48 6.08 22.48
N ASP A 62 -33.47 5.68 21.71
CA ASP A 62 -33.85 6.30 20.44
C ASP A 62 -34.78 7.50 20.69
N ASP A 63 -34.46 8.67 20.14
CA ASP A 63 -35.38 9.80 20.07
C ASP A 63 -36.11 9.80 18.72
N ARG A 64 -37.33 9.25 18.71
CA ARG A 64 -38.20 9.15 17.53
C ARG A 64 -38.54 10.48 16.82
N LYS A 65 -38.07 11.62 17.34
CA LYS A 65 -38.17 12.94 16.69
C LYS A 65 -37.03 13.22 15.72
N THR A 66 -35.92 12.48 15.79
CA THR A 66 -34.81 12.61 14.87
C THR A 66 -34.94 11.61 13.73
N ASP A 67 -34.20 11.83 12.64
CA ASP A 67 -34.19 10.92 11.48
C ASP A 67 -33.23 9.73 11.68
N ILE A 68 -32.30 9.82 12.65
CA ILE A 68 -31.35 8.77 12.98
C ILE A 68 -31.91 7.90 14.11
N VAL A 69 -31.38 6.69 14.26
CA VAL A 69 -31.69 5.84 15.42
C VAL A 69 -30.54 5.94 16.41
N GLU A 70 -30.64 6.73 17.50
CA GLU A 70 -29.50 6.92 18.41
C GLU A 70 -29.09 5.64 19.13
N ALA A 71 -30.06 4.77 19.41
CA ALA A 71 -29.83 3.54 20.14
C ALA A 71 -28.95 2.57 19.34
N LEU A 72 -27.92 2.00 19.98
CA LEU A 72 -26.92 1.17 19.33
C LEU A 72 -27.23 -0.31 19.55
N PRO A 73 -27.52 -1.10 18.50
CA PRO A 73 -27.78 -2.52 18.66
C PRO A 73 -26.50 -3.30 18.94
N PHE A 74 -26.63 -4.35 19.75
CA PHE A 74 -25.57 -5.32 19.97
C PHE A 74 -26.10 -6.75 19.93
N THR A 75 -25.19 -7.68 19.72
CA THR A 75 -25.44 -9.13 19.78
C THR A 75 -24.49 -9.78 20.77
N VAL A 76 -24.78 -11.01 21.18
CA VAL A 76 -23.91 -11.80 22.05
C VAL A 76 -23.53 -13.11 21.37
N ASP A 77 -22.31 -13.58 21.65
CA ASP A 77 -21.89 -14.95 21.39
C ASP A 77 -21.10 -15.47 22.61
N VAL A 78 -21.01 -16.78 22.78
CA VAL A 78 -20.31 -17.40 23.92
C VAL A 78 -19.26 -18.36 23.39
N ARG A 79 -18.01 -18.20 23.84
CA ARG A 79 -16.91 -19.10 23.55
C ARG A 79 -16.48 -19.80 24.83
N GLU A 80 -16.71 -21.10 24.89
CA GLU A 80 -16.36 -21.91 26.04
C GLU A 80 -14.91 -22.42 25.95
N ASP A 81 -14.30 -22.72 27.10
CA ASP A 81 -13.02 -23.43 27.20
C ASP A 81 -11.86 -22.82 26.39
N GLN A 82 -11.83 -21.49 26.26
CA GLN A 82 -10.77 -20.82 25.51
C GLN A 82 -9.45 -20.84 26.30
N SER A 83 -8.37 -21.28 25.65
CA SER A 83 -7.04 -21.32 26.25
C SER A 83 -6.56 -19.94 26.67
N LEU A 84 -6.06 -19.85 27.91
CA LEU A 84 -5.42 -18.64 28.45
C LEU A 84 -3.89 -18.66 28.28
N ALA A 85 -3.36 -19.55 27.44
CA ALA A 85 -1.93 -19.67 27.17
C ALA A 85 -1.31 -18.34 26.71
N ALA A 86 -2.00 -17.60 25.83
CA ALA A 86 -1.56 -16.30 25.35
C ALA A 86 -1.46 -15.23 26.47
N LEU A 87 -2.11 -15.46 27.62
CA LEU A 87 -2.02 -14.59 28.81
C LEU A 87 -1.00 -15.10 29.84
N GLY A 88 -0.09 -16.00 29.43
CA GLY A 88 0.90 -16.62 30.31
C GLY A 88 0.32 -17.65 31.28
N ARG A 89 -0.87 -18.18 30.98
CA ARG A 89 -1.59 -19.18 31.81
C ARG A 89 -1.94 -20.42 30.98
N PRO A 90 -0.95 -21.20 30.51
CA PRO A 90 -1.15 -22.28 29.53
C PRO A 90 -2.00 -23.44 30.05
N ASP A 91 -2.02 -23.65 31.36
CA ASP A 91 -2.79 -24.74 31.99
C ASP A 91 -4.24 -24.35 32.30
N LEU A 92 -4.66 -23.12 31.93
CA LEU A 92 -6.01 -22.62 32.20
C LEU A 92 -6.80 -22.37 30.93
N VAL A 93 -8.10 -22.61 31.04
CA VAL A 93 -9.11 -22.21 30.08
C VAL A 93 -10.14 -21.31 30.77
N SER A 94 -10.83 -20.48 30.00
CA SER A 94 -11.97 -19.67 30.47
C SER A 94 -13.01 -19.53 29.38
N ASP A 95 -14.25 -19.33 29.80
CA ASP A 95 -15.32 -18.92 28.91
C ASP A 95 -15.23 -17.41 28.67
N PHE A 96 -15.63 -16.98 27.47
CA PHE A 96 -15.69 -15.59 27.06
C PHE A 96 -17.07 -15.29 26.47
N VAL A 97 -17.59 -14.10 26.78
CA VAL A 97 -18.74 -13.52 26.09
C VAL A 97 -18.23 -12.51 25.07
N ASP A 98 -18.57 -12.72 23.82
CA ASP A 98 -18.32 -11.77 22.74
C ASP A 98 -19.52 -10.83 22.61
N ILE A 99 -19.30 -9.53 22.82
CA ILE A 99 -20.30 -8.50 22.52
C ILE A 99 -20.09 -8.00 21.09
N GLY A 100 -20.98 -8.43 20.20
CA GLY A 100 -20.98 -8.08 18.78
C GLY A 100 -21.47 -6.65 18.59
N LEU A 101 -20.54 -5.73 18.30
CA LEU A 101 -20.77 -4.30 18.11
C LEU A 101 -20.20 -3.83 16.77
N MET A 102 -20.92 -2.91 16.13
CA MET A 102 -20.47 -2.22 14.93
C MET A 102 -19.41 -1.17 15.31
N SER A 103 -18.23 -1.22 14.68
CA SER A 103 -17.18 -0.23 14.89
C SER A 103 -17.25 0.96 13.93
N GLY A 104 -17.86 0.77 12.75
CA GLY A 104 -18.11 1.85 11.80
C GLY A 104 -18.93 1.47 10.56
N ALA A 105 -19.10 2.43 9.66
CA ALA A 105 -20.02 2.36 8.52
C ALA A 105 -19.64 1.35 7.43
N HIS A 106 -18.34 1.09 7.27
CA HIS A 106 -17.79 0.37 6.11
C HIS A 106 -18.35 -1.04 5.96
N GLY A 107 -18.40 -1.82 7.04
CA GLY A 107 -18.89 -3.21 7.01
C GLY A 107 -20.36 -3.30 6.57
N THR A 108 -21.22 -2.42 7.09
CA THR A 108 -22.63 -2.36 6.72
C THR A 108 -22.82 -1.93 5.26
N HIS A 109 -22.00 -0.99 4.78
CA HIS A 109 -22.03 -0.54 3.38
C HIS A 109 -21.64 -1.66 2.42
N VAL A 110 -20.58 -2.39 2.75
CA VAL A 110 -20.12 -3.57 1.98
C VAL A 110 -21.20 -4.66 1.96
N ALA A 111 -21.78 -5.00 3.11
CA ALA A 111 -22.83 -6.02 3.20
C ALA A 111 -24.09 -5.62 2.39
N GLY A 112 -24.48 -4.34 2.45
CA GLY A 112 -25.62 -3.83 1.71
C GLY A 112 -25.43 -3.91 0.19
N ILE A 113 -24.23 -3.60 -0.33
CA ILE A 113 -23.93 -3.76 -1.75
C ILE A 113 -24.11 -5.22 -2.20
N THR A 114 -23.71 -6.18 -1.35
CA THR A 114 -23.86 -7.59 -1.66
C THR A 114 -25.31 -8.05 -1.61
N ALA A 115 -26.06 -7.73 -0.54
CA ALA A 115 -27.33 -8.42 -0.25
C ALA A 115 -28.44 -7.57 0.38
N ALA A 116 -28.37 -6.23 0.35
CA ALA A 116 -29.50 -5.42 0.79
C ALA A 116 -30.75 -5.76 -0.03
N ASN A 117 -31.91 -5.71 0.62
CA ASN A 117 -33.20 -6.02 0.02
C ASN A 117 -34.16 -4.88 0.38
N ASP A 118 -34.88 -4.38 -0.62
CA ASP A 118 -35.93 -3.37 -0.45
C ASP A 118 -35.41 -1.97 -0.05
N MET A 119 -34.18 -1.60 -0.46
CA MET A 119 -33.66 -0.25 -0.21
C MET A 119 -34.54 0.80 -0.89
N PHE A 120 -34.81 1.90 -0.17
CA PHE A 120 -35.68 2.98 -0.61
C PHE A 120 -37.10 2.52 -0.98
N GLY A 121 -37.64 1.52 -0.28
CA GLY A 121 -38.98 0.98 -0.54
C GLY A 121 -39.05 0.19 -1.86
N GLY A 122 -37.97 -0.54 -2.17
CA GLY A 122 -37.93 -1.47 -3.30
C GLY A 122 -37.44 -0.85 -4.60
N ALA A 123 -36.96 0.40 -4.56
CA ALA A 123 -36.39 1.05 -5.73
C ALA A 123 -34.95 0.58 -6.01
N MET A 124 -34.28 -0.03 -5.03
CA MET A 124 -32.91 -0.51 -5.16
C MET A 124 -32.67 -1.74 -4.28
N ASP A 125 -31.84 -2.66 -4.77
CA ASP A 125 -31.36 -3.82 -4.04
C ASP A 125 -29.83 -3.87 -4.08
N GLY A 126 -29.24 -4.70 -3.21
CA GLY A 126 -27.90 -5.22 -3.40
C GLY A 126 -27.86 -6.20 -4.58
N GLN A 127 -26.69 -6.73 -4.90
CA GLN A 127 -26.54 -7.63 -6.04
C GLN A 127 -27.29 -8.96 -5.88
N ALA A 128 -27.34 -9.50 -4.67
CA ALA A 128 -28.00 -10.76 -4.34
C ALA A 128 -28.92 -10.60 -3.12
N PRO A 129 -30.09 -9.94 -3.25
CA PRO A 129 -30.99 -9.63 -2.13
C PRO A 129 -31.60 -10.86 -1.43
N GLY A 130 -31.46 -12.05 -2.04
CA GLY A 130 -31.86 -13.33 -1.45
C GLY A 130 -30.72 -14.08 -0.74
N ALA A 131 -29.50 -13.56 -0.76
CA ALA A 131 -28.36 -14.17 -0.07
C ALA A 131 -28.41 -13.87 1.44
N GLN A 132 -27.99 -14.85 2.25
CA GLN A 132 -27.81 -14.65 3.69
C GLN A 132 -26.42 -14.07 3.97
N VAL A 133 -26.30 -13.25 5.01
CA VAL A 133 -25.05 -12.59 5.40
C VAL A 133 -24.58 -13.13 6.75
N VAL A 134 -23.33 -13.57 6.80
CA VAL A 134 -22.60 -13.86 8.04
C VAL A 134 -21.56 -12.77 8.23
N ALA A 135 -21.73 -11.95 9.28
CA ALA A 135 -20.79 -10.88 9.59
C ALA A 135 -19.68 -11.37 10.53
N ALA A 136 -18.42 -11.21 10.14
CA ALA A 136 -17.26 -11.45 10.99
C ALA A 136 -16.40 -10.18 11.04
N ARG A 137 -16.40 -9.51 12.19
CA ARG A 137 -15.63 -8.27 12.37
C ARG A 137 -14.17 -8.60 12.60
N ALA A 138 -13.33 -8.30 11.62
CA ALA A 138 -11.88 -8.49 11.73
C ALA A 138 -11.11 -7.28 12.28
N CYS A 139 -11.69 -6.09 12.15
CA CYS A 139 -11.04 -4.84 12.50
C CYS A 139 -11.44 -4.37 13.90
N SER A 140 -10.48 -3.81 14.62
CA SER A 140 -10.70 -3.28 15.95
C SER A 140 -11.50 -1.97 15.88
N PHE A 141 -11.84 -1.40 17.03
CA PHE A 141 -12.35 -0.02 17.07
C PHE A 141 -11.26 1.01 16.78
N GLY A 142 -9.97 0.65 16.76
CA GLY A 142 -8.90 1.52 16.32
C GLY A 142 -8.55 1.32 14.84
N PRO A 143 -7.48 1.96 14.33
CA PRO A 143 -6.98 1.66 13.01
C PRO A 143 -6.50 0.21 12.95
N GLY A 144 -6.81 -0.46 11.84
CA GLY A 144 -6.27 -1.77 11.51
C GLY A 144 -7.12 -2.97 11.96
N CYS A 145 -6.70 -4.13 11.45
CA CYS A 145 -7.38 -5.40 11.64
C CYS A 145 -6.41 -6.43 12.21
N THR A 146 -6.95 -7.37 13.00
CA THR A 146 -6.10 -8.29 13.76
C THR A 146 -5.63 -9.44 12.89
N ALA A 147 -4.39 -9.89 13.09
CA ALA A 147 -3.87 -11.07 12.39
C ALA A 147 -4.74 -12.30 12.66
N ALA A 148 -5.14 -12.53 13.92
CA ALA A 148 -6.01 -13.64 14.32
C ALA A 148 -7.35 -13.66 13.55
N ALA A 149 -7.98 -12.50 13.32
CA ALA A 149 -9.21 -12.47 12.53
C ALA A 149 -8.96 -12.73 11.03
N LEU A 150 -7.82 -12.28 10.50
CA LEU A 150 -7.43 -12.51 9.11
C LEU A 150 -6.85 -13.91 8.87
N THR A 151 -6.62 -14.72 9.90
CA THR A 151 -6.21 -16.13 9.78
C THR A 151 -7.31 -17.05 10.32
N ASP A 152 -7.41 -17.16 11.63
CA ASP A 152 -8.25 -18.14 12.32
C ASP A 152 -9.73 -17.79 12.10
N GLY A 153 -10.06 -16.49 12.10
CA GLY A 153 -11.40 -16.01 11.77
C GLY A 153 -11.84 -16.39 10.34
N MET A 154 -10.91 -16.39 9.39
CA MET A 154 -11.19 -16.80 8.01
C MET A 154 -11.37 -18.31 7.88
N ALA A 155 -10.54 -19.09 8.58
CA ALA A 155 -10.69 -20.54 8.65
C ALA A 155 -12.02 -20.92 9.32
N GLU A 156 -12.38 -20.25 10.41
CA GLU A 156 -13.64 -20.44 11.14
C GLU A 156 -14.86 -20.17 10.25
N LEU A 157 -14.85 -19.06 9.50
CA LEU A 157 -15.91 -18.75 8.54
C LEU A 157 -16.09 -19.86 7.52
N ALA A 158 -15.00 -20.30 6.90
CA ALA A 158 -15.05 -21.29 5.83
C ALA A 158 -15.40 -22.70 6.32
N ALA A 159 -14.86 -23.12 7.46
CA ALA A 159 -15.01 -24.48 7.98
C ALA A 159 -16.35 -24.69 8.69
N ASN A 160 -16.82 -23.68 9.44
CA ASN A 160 -17.84 -23.90 10.47
C ASN A 160 -19.12 -23.07 10.29
N ARG A 161 -19.13 -22.07 9.37
CA ARG A 161 -20.29 -21.16 9.22
C ARG A 161 -21.12 -21.39 7.96
N GLY A 162 -20.78 -22.38 7.14
CA GLY A 162 -21.59 -22.80 5.99
C GLY A 162 -21.74 -21.72 4.91
N VAL A 163 -20.69 -20.94 4.67
CA VAL A 163 -20.67 -19.86 3.66
C VAL A 163 -20.23 -20.38 2.29
N ASP A 164 -20.84 -19.88 1.22
CA ASP A 164 -20.41 -20.20 -0.16
C ASP A 164 -19.33 -19.25 -0.68
N ILE A 165 -19.39 -17.99 -0.24
CA ILE A 165 -18.52 -16.89 -0.68
C ILE A 165 -18.10 -16.08 0.54
N ILE A 166 -16.82 -15.73 0.62
CA ILE A 166 -16.32 -14.75 1.59
C ILE A 166 -15.87 -13.50 0.84
N ASN A 167 -16.52 -12.37 1.11
CA ASN A 167 -16.06 -11.07 0.66
C ASN A 167 -15.16 -10.42 1.72
N MET A 168 -13.96 -9.99 1.34
CA MET A 168 -13.08 -9.23 2.22
C MET A 168 -12.64 -7.91 1.55
N SER A 169 -13.02 -6.81 2.18
CA SER A 169 -12.65 -5.46 1.76
C SER A 169 -11.54 -4.87 2.65
N ILE A 170 -10.53 -5.69 2.96
CA ILE A 170 -9.39 -5.38 3.85
C ILE A 170 -8.11 -5.75 3.10
N GLY A 171 -7.09 -4.88 3.18
CA GLY A 171 -5.77 -5.16 2.64
C GLY A 171 -4.86 -3.94 2.62
N GLY A 172 -3.59 -4.18 2.30
CA GLY A 172 -2.56 -3.15 2.19
C GLY A 172 -1.49 -3.58 1.20
N LEU A 173 -0.70 -2.64 0.67
CA LEU A 173 0.39 -2.94 -0.24
C LEU A 173 1.69 -3.16 0.55
N PRO A 174 2.16 -4.41 0.73
CA PRO A 174 3.49 -4.67 1.28
C PRO A 174 4.58 -4.39 0.23
N ALA A 175 5.84 -4.29 0.67
CA ALA A 175 6.99 -4.19 -0.22
C ALA A 175 7.17 -5.41 -1.13
N LEU A 176 6.80 -6.60 -0.64
CA LEU A 176 6.79 -7.85 -1.40
C LEU A 176 5.35 -8.37 -1.53
N ASN A 177 4.75 -8.20 -2.70
CA ASN A 177 3.36 -8.59 -2.98
C ASN A 177 3.28 -9.76 -3.99
N ASP A 178 4.16 -10.76 -3.84
CA ASP A 178 4.30 -11.87 -4.78
C ASP A 178 3.33 -13.05 -4.57
N GLY A 179 2.50 -12.99 -3.53
CA GLY A 179 1.52 -14.03 -3.21
C GLY A 179 2.11 -15.28 -2.55
N SER A 180 3.36 -15.24 -2.08
CA SER A 180 4.02 -16.38 -1.42
C SER A 180 3.87 -16.40 0.12
N GLY A 181 3.34 -15.34 0.72
CA GLY A 181 3.19 -15.27 2.18
C GLY A 181 2.23 -16.31 2.77
N ALA A 182 2.43 -16.70 4.03
CA ALA A 182 1.65 -17.74 4.71
C ALA A 182 0.12 -17.49 4.70
N ARG A 183 -0.31 -16.22 4.81
CA ARG A 183 -1.73 -15.85 4.67
C ARG A 183 -2.29 -16.16 3.29
N ASN A 184 -1.49 -15.98 2.24
CA ASN A 184 -1.90 -16.31 0.87
C ASN A 184 -2.03 -17.81 0.66
N GLU A 185 -1.11 -18.60 1.21
CA GLU A 185 -1.20 -20.05 1.20
C GLU A 185 -2.45 -20.53 1.94
N LEU A 186 -2.70 -19.99 3.14
CA LEU A 186 -3.92 -20.28 3.90
C LEU A 186 -5.18 -19.98 3.09
N TYR A 187 -5.23 -18.84 2.39
CA TYR A 187 -6.41 -18.45 1.62
C TYR A 187 -6.63 -19.36 0.40
N ASN A 188 -5.55 -19.75 -0.28
CA ASN A 188 -5.66 -20.74 -1.37
C ASN A 188 -6.16 -22.08 -0.83
N ARG A 189 -5.68 -22.53 0.33
CA ARG A 189 -6.16 -23.75 0.99
C ARG A 189 -7.60 -23.65 1.44
N ILE A 190 -8.03 -22.52 2.00
CA ILE A 190 -9.43 -22.29 2.37
C ILE A 190 -10.34 -22.52 1.16
N ILE A 191 -9.97 -21.97 0.00
CA ILE A 191 -10.75 -22.10 -1.23
C ILE A 191 -10.80 -23.56 -1.70
N ASN A 192 -9.64 -24.22 -1.73
CA ASN A 192 -9.50 -25.54 -2.33
C ASN A 192 -9.99 -26.69 -1.41
N ASP A 193 -9.83 -26.56 -0.10
CA ASP A 193 -10.17 -27.59 0.89
C ASP A 193 -11.65 -27.50 1.33
N PHE A 194 -12.21 -26.29 1.44
CA PHE A 194 -13.61 -26.09 1.88
C PHE A 194 -14.59 -25.75 0.75
N GLY A 195 -14.11 -25.45 -0.46
CA GLY A 195 -14.96 -25.13 -1.60
C GLY A 195 -15.62 -23.75 -1.53
N VAL A 196 -15.09 -22.84 -0.70
CA VAL A 196 -15.57 -21.47 -0.53
C VAL A 196 -14.84 -20.53 -1.48
N GLN A 197 -15.53 -19.66 -2.22
CA GLN A 197 -14.82 -18.66 -3.04
C GLN A 197 -14.53 -17.38 -2.24
N LEU A 198 -13.26 -16.99 -2.16
CA LEU A 198 -12.88 -15.68 -1.62
C LEU A 198 -12.87 -14.61 -2.72
N VAL A 199 -13.50 -13.48 -2.46
CA VAL A 199 -13.54 -12.29 -3.31
C VAL A 199 -12.97 -11.12 -2.51
N ILE A 200 -11.86 -10.54 -2.98
CA ILE A 200 -11.09 -9.56 -2.20
C ILE A 200 -10.79 -8.33 -3.06
N SER A 201 -11.02 -7.15 -2.48
CA SER A 201 -10.70 -5.87 -3.12
C SER A 201 -9.21 -5.79 -3.52
N ALA A 202 -8.91 -5.31 -4.72
CA ALA A 202 -7.53 -5.24 -5.23
C ALA A 202 -6.62 -4.27 -4.46
N GLY A 203 -7.20 -3.29 -3.75
CA GLY A 203 -6.46 -2.26 -3.02
C GLY A 203 -6.69 -0.86 -3.58
N ASN A 204 -6.34 0.16 -2.78
CA ASN A 204 -6.49 1.57 -3.13
C ASN A 204 -5.12 2.29 -3.16
N SER A 205 -4.05 1.55 -3.47
CA SER A 205 -2.66 2.03 -3.44
C SER A 205 -2.24 2.71 -4.74
N GLY A 206 -3.19 3.23 -5.52
CA GLY A 206 -2.92 4.03 -6.70
C GLY A 206 -2.93 3.22 -8.00
N ASN A 207 -3.30 3.92 -9.06
CA ASN A 207 -3.48 3.36 -10.40
C ASN A 207 -2.15 3.30 -11.17
N ALA A 208 -1.25 2.47 -10.64
CA ALA A 208 0.12 2.24 -11.06
C ALA A 208 0.42 0.72 -11.10
N LEU A 209 1.55 0.33 -11.70
CA LEU A 209 1.96 -1.07 -11.76
C LEU A 209 2.38 -1.59 -10.38
N ASN A 210 2.09 -2.87 -10.13
CA ASN A 210 2.54 -3.60 -8.95
C ASN A 210 2.00 -3.03 -7.61
N THR A 211 0.81 -2.44 -7.62
CA THR A 211 0.17 -1.86 -6.42
C THR A 211 -0.92 -2.74 -5.80
N ILE A 212 -1.11 -3.97 -6.28
CA ILE A 212 -2.10 -4.92 -5.69
C ILE A 212 -1.76 -5.22 -4.23
N GLY A 213 -2.76 -5.07 -3.37
CA GLY A 213 -2.61 -5.29 -1.94
C GLY A 213 -2.72 -6.76 -1.55
N ASP A 214 -1.99 -7.12 -0.50
CA ASP A 214 -2.21 -8.35 0.25
C ASP A 214 -3.46 -8.22 1.14
N PRO A 215 -4.33 -9.24 1.25
CA PRO A 215 -4.21 -10.62 0.74
C PRO A 215 -4.86 -10.89 -0.63
N SER A 216 -5.22 -9.85 -1.39
CA SER A 216 -5.81 -10.01 -2.73
C SER A 216 -4.87 -10.71 -3.73
N VAL A 217 -3.57 -10.69 -3.43
CA VAL A 217 -2.50 -11.35 -4.20
C VAL A 217 -2.55 -12.88 -4.16
N ALA A 218 -3.25 -13.51 -3.22
CA ALA A 218 -3.41 -14.98 -3.20
C ALA A 218 -3.95 -15.51 -4.54
N THR A 219 -3.34 -16.57 -5.07
CA THR A 219 -3.59 -17.07 -6.43
C THR A 219 -5.04 -17.37 -6.74
N ASP A 220 -5.75 -18.09 -5.86
CA ASP A 220 -7.12 -18.53 -6.09
C ASP A 220 -8.20 -17.53 -5.64
N VAL A 221 -7.80 -16.47 -4.94
CA VAL A 221 -8.68 -15.35 -4.61
C VAL A 221 -9.11 -14.61 -5.87
N VAL A 222 -10.37 -14.22 -5.98
CA VAL A 222 -10.83 -13.30 -7.02
C VAL A 222 -10.47 -11.88 -6.59
N SER A 223 -9.45 -11.29 -7.22
CA SER A 223 -9.03 -9.90 -6.97
C SER A 223 -9.81 -8.93 -7.83
N VAL A 224 -10.44 -7.93 -7.21
CA VAL A 224 -11.42 -7.05 -7.88
C VAL A 224 -10.94 -5.59 -7.92
N GLY A 225 -10.64 -5.09 -9.11
CA GLY A 225 -10.39 -3.68 -9.37
C GLY A 225 -11.67 -2.84 -9.43
N ALA A 226 -11.56 -1.53 -9.31
CA ALA A 226 -12.69 -0.62 -9.23
C ALA A 226 -12.91 0.16 -10.54
N SER A 227 -13.91 -0.24 -11.32
CA SER A 227 -14.36 0.48 -12.51
C SER A 227 -15.39 1.56 -12.15
N ILE A 228 -15.63 2.49 -13.07
CA ILE A 228 -16.68 3.50 -12.96
C ILE A 228 -17.12 4.01 -14.34
N SER A 229 -18.43 4.21 -14.53
CA SER A 229 -19.01 4.78 -15.75
C SER A 229 -19.15 6.30 -15.68
N ARG A 230 -19.30 6.94 -16.84
CA ARG A 230 -19.61 8.38 -16.93
C ARG A 230 -20.89 8.74 -16.19
N GLU A 231 -21.93 7.91 -16.33
CA GLU A 231 -23.24 8.12 -15.73
C GLU A 231 -23.15 8.01 -14.20
N THR A 232 -22.32 7.09 -13.69
CA THR A 232 -22.07 6.95 -12.26
C THR A 232 -21.28 8.13 -11.71
N TRP A 233 -20.27 8.61 -12.45
CA TRP A 233 -19.55 9.85 -12.09
C TRP A 233 -20.49 11.05 -12.00
N LYS A 234 -21.37 11.20 -12.98
CA LYS A 234 -22.34 12.30 -13.01
C LYS A 234 -23.32 12.19 -11.85
N SER A 235 -23.94 11.02 -11.70
CA SER A 235 -25.01 10.79 -10.74
C SER A 235 -24.50 10.83 -9.31
N ASN A 236 -23.39 10.15 -9.00
CA ASN A 236 -22.93 10.01 -7.61
C ASN A 236 -21.96 11.09 -7.15
N TYR A 237 -21.38 11.88 -8.07
CA TYR A 237 -20.36 12.89 -7.73
C TYR A 237 -20.53 14.25 -8.40
N GLY A 238 -21.54 14.43 -9.25
CA GLY A 238 -21.71 15.65 -10.03
C GLY A 238 -20.58 15.90 -11.04
N SER A 239 -19.77 14.89 -11.36
CA SER A 239 -18.56 15.04 -12.16
C SER A 239 -18.79 14.63 -13.61
N ASP A 240 -18.66 15.58 -14.54
CA ASP A 240 -18.61 15.26 -15.97
C ASP A 240 -17.22 14.75 -16.36
N VAL A 241 -17.16 13.57 -16.99
CA VAL A 241 -15.91 12.92 -17.44
C VAL A 241 -15.95 12.61 -18.95
N ALA A 242 -14.78 12.63 -19.59
CA ALA A 242 -14.66 12.48 -21.04
C ALA A 242 -14.79 11.03 -21.54
N PHE A 243 -14.43 10.05 -20.72
CA PHE A 243 -14.53 8.63 -21.07
C PHE A 243 -15.93 8.07 -20.74
N ALA A 244 -16.38 7.03 -21.45
CA ALA A 244 -17.64 6.35 -21.15
C ALA A 244 -17.51 5.43 -19.93
N LYS A 245 -16.37 4.75 -19.81
CA LYS A 245 -16.04 3.84 -18.72
C LYS A 245 -14.53 3.86 -18.48
N GLY A 246 -14.13 3.80 -17.21
CA GLY A 246 -12.73 3.84 -16.82
C GLY A 246 -12.53 3.22 -15.44
N MET A 247 -11.37 3.47 -14.86
CA MET A 247 -11.00 3.01 -13.53
C MET A 247 -11.02 4.18 -12.54
N LEU A 248 -11.34 3.92 -11.28
CA LEU A 248 -11.07 4.88 -10.21
C LEU A 248 -9.55 5.06 -10.08
N THR A 249 -9.09 6.29 -9.92
CA THR A 249 -7.65 6.63 -10.03
C THR A 249 -6.79 6.12 -8.85
N PHE A 250 -7.43 5.63 -7.80
CA PHE A 250 -6.76 4.95 -6.69
C PHE A 250 -6.76 3.42 -6.83
N SER A 251 -7.52 2.84 -7.75
CA SER A 251 -7.63 1.38 -7.89
C SER A 251 -6.26 0.78 -8.16
N SER A 252 -5.83 -0.15 -7.30
CA SER A 252 -4.57 -0.85 -7.46
C SER A 252 -4.51 -1.67 -8.75
N GLY A 253 -3.32 -1.77 -9.34
CA GLY A 253 -3.04 -2.48 -10.57
C GLY A 253 -1.90 -3.49 -10.41
N GLY A 254 -1.93 -4.57 -11.20
CA GLY A 254 -0.88 -5.59 -11.19
C GLY A 254 0.31 -5.26 -12.09
N PRO A 255 1.08 -6.28 -12.53
CA PRO A 255 1.04 -7.66 -12.02
C PRO A 255 1.46 -7.70 -10.54
N ARG A 256 1.34 -8.87 -9.90
CA ARG A 256 2.11 -9.17 -8.67
C ARG A 256 3.61 -9.08 -8.95
N GLU A 257 4.42 -9.04 -7.89
CA GLU A 257 5.86 -8.94 -8.06
C GLU A 257 6.47 -10.15 -8.79
N ASP A 258 5.88 -11.34 -8.63
CA ASP A 258 6.27 -12.54 -9.39
C ASP A 258 5.71 -12.57 -10.83
N GLY A 259 5.18 -11.46 -11.33
CA GLY A 259 4.48 -11.37 -12.61
C GLY A 259 3.09 -12.00 -12.60
N GLY A 260 2.63 -12.52 -11.46
CA GLY A 260 1.34 -13.18 -11.33
C GLY A 260 0.15 -12.29 -11.66
N PHE A 261 -0.89 -12.91 -12.20
CA PHE A 261 -2.03 -12.20 -12.75
C PHE A 261 -2.99 -11.70 -11.66
N LYS A 262 -2.94 -10.39 -11.41
CA LYS A 262 -3.89 -9.59 -10.63
C LYS A 262 -4.07 -8.17 -11.24
N PRO A 263 -5.19 -7.45 -10.97
CA PRO A 263 -6.44 -8.00 -10.49
C PRO A 263 -7.02 -8.96 -11.54
N ASN A 264 -7.94 -9.83 -11.15
CA ASN A 264 -8.50 -10.80 -12.09
C ASN A 264 -9.62 -10.18 -12.93
N VAL A 265 -10.48 -9.40 -12.29
CA VAL A 265 -11.62 -8.71 -12.91
C VAL A 265 -11.84 -7.33 -12.29
N THR A 266 -12.80 -6.60 -12.83
CA THR A 266 -13.29 -5.34 -12.27
C THR A 266 -14.79 -5.38 -12.05
N ALA A 267 -15.26 -4.51 -11.17
CA ALA A 267 -16.67 -4.20 -10.96
C ALA A 267 -16.81 -2.72 -10.53
N PRO A 268 -18.03 -2.15 -10.61
CA PRO A 268 -18.27 -0.77 -10.21
C PRO A 268 -17.83 -0.49 -8.76
N GLY A 269 -16.88 0.42 -8.59
CA GLY A 269 -16.31 0.76 -7.27
C GLY A 269 -16.96 1.94 -6.57
N SER A 270 -18.16 2.35 -6.99
CA SER A 270 -18.92 3.47 -6.42
C SER A 270 -20.37 3.05 -6.21
N ALA A 271 -20.88 3.15 -4.99
CA ALA A 271 -22.22 2.70 -4.65
C ALA A 271 -22.87 3.53 -3.54
N ILE A 272 -24.17 3.73 -3.66
CA ILE A 272 -25.05 4.09 -2.54
C ILE A 272 -25.43 2.77 -1.87
N SER A 273 -25.31 2.69 -0.56
CA SER A 273 -25.70 1.50 0.20
C SER A 273 -26.01 1.84 1.66
N THR A 274 -26.47 0.83 2.40
CA THR A 274 -26.81 0.95 3.80
C THR A 274 -25.59 1.29 4.65
N THR A 275 -25.75 2.22 5.58
CA THR A 275 -24.84 2.47 6.70
C THR A 275 -25.62 2.31 8.00
N PRO A 276 -24.96 2.30 9.16
CA PRO A 276 -25.67 2.26 10.42
C PRO A 276 -26.73 3.35 10.56
N THR A 277 -27.90 2.98 11.11
CA THR A 277 -29.08 3.86 11.21
C THR A 277 -28.87 5.05 12.14
N TRP A 278 -27.88 5.00 13.04
CA TRP A 278 -27.48 6.15 13.87
C TRP A 278 -26.68 7.21 13.10
N GLN A 279 -26.33 6.94 11.84
CA GLN A 279 -25.61 7.89 11.00
C GLN A 279 -26.56 8.71 10.14
N PRO A 280 -26.32 10.02 10.01
CA PRO A 280 -27.02 10.83 9.02
C PRO A 280 -26.67 10.37 7.61
N GLY A 281 -27.53 10.69 6.65
CA GLY A 281 -27.30 10.33 5.26
C GLY A 281 -26.02 10.92 4.68
N GLY A 282 -25.16 10.08 4.12
CA GLY A 282 -23.83 10.44 3.62
C GLY A 282 -23.79 10.62 2.10
N ALA A 283 -24.51 11.62 1.57
CA ALA A 283 -24.43 11.95 0.13
C ALA A 283 -23.15 12.74 -0.22
N VAL A 284 -22.79 12.77 -1.49
CA VAL A 284 -21.76 13.71 -1.99
C VAL A 284 -22.43 15.02 -2.38
N ALA A 285 -21.97 16.13 -1.78
CA ALA A 285 -22.57 17.45 -1.96
C ALA A 285 -22.68 17.87 -3.43
N GLU A 286 -21.67 17.58 -4.26
CA GLU A 286 -21.69 17.96 -5.67
C GLU A 286 -22.71 17.17 -6.51
N ALA A 287 -23.24 16.06 -6.01
CA ALA A 287 -24.26 15.27 -6.70
C ALA A 287 -25.67 15.90 -6.65
N GLY A 288 -25.91 16.83 -5.71
CA GLY A 288 -27.17 17.59 -5.64
C GLY A 288 -28.37 16.82 -5.11
N TYR A 289 -28.18 15.66 -4.47
CA TYR A 289 -29.21 14.92 -3.75
C TYR A 289 -28.84 14.72 -2.27
N ALA A 290 -29.85 14.47 -1.44
CA ALA A 290 -29.68 14.02 -0.07
C ALA A 290 -29.96 12.52 0.05
N LEU A 291 -29.40 11.89 1.07
CA LEU A 291 -29.73 10.52 1.46
C LEU A 291 -30.42 10.55 2.83
N PRO A 292 -31.36 9.62 3.10
CA PRO A 292 -31.89 9.42 4.43
C PRO A 292 -30.82 8.84 5.36
N ALA A 293 -31.07 8.91 6.68
CA ALA A 293 -30.23 8.26 7.68
C ALA A 293 -30.07 6.75 7.38
N GLY A 294 -28.91 6.21 7.72
CA GLY A 294 -28.57 4.81 7.42
C GLY A 294 -28.28 4.54 5.94
N TYR A 295 -28.03 5.57 5.12
CA TYR A 295 -27.57 5.40 3.75
C TYR A 295 -26.44 6.37 3.41
N SER A 296 -25.38 5.85 2.79
CA SER A 296 -24.25 6.68 2.35
C SER A 296 -23.73 6.27 0.98
N MET A 297 -23.08 7.20 0.30
CA MET A 297 -22.40 6.99 -0.95
C MET A 297 -20.90 6.85 -0.68
N PHE A 298 -20.32 5.68 -0.96
CA PHE A 298 -18.87 5.42 -0.85
C PHE A 298 -18.25 5.00 -2.18
N ASN A 299 -16.92 5.12 -2.24
CA ASN A 299 -16.11 4.52 -3.28
C ASN A 299 -14.91 3.75 -2.71
N GLY A 300 -14.41 2.82 -3.53
CA GLY A 300 -13.25 2.00 -3.20
C GLY A 300 -13.27 0.71 -4.01
N THR A 301 -12.13 0.04 -4.10
CA THR A 301 -12.14 -1.40 -4.43
C THR A 301 -12.91 -2.21 -3.38
N SER A 302 -13.04 -1.67 -2.16
CA SER A 302 -13.93 -2.19 -1.12
C SER A 302 -15.41 -2.23 -1.52
N MET A 303 -15.82 -1.42 -2.49
CA MET A 303 -17.20 -1.39 -3.01
C MET A 303 -17.32 -2.23 -4.28
N SER A 304 -16.25 -2.46 -5.04
CA SER A 304 -16.29 -3.36 -6.21
C SER A 304 -16.28 -4.83 -5.82
N SER A 305 -15.51 -5.20 -4.79
CA SER A 305 -15.47 -6.57 -4.26
C SER A 305 -16.85 -7.13 -3.89
N PRO A 306 -17.70 -6.44 -3.09
CA PRO A 306 -19.03 -6.94 -2.76
C PRO A 306 -19.99 -7.01 -3.95
N GLN A 307 -19.79 -6.19 -5.00
CA GLN A 307 -20.54 -6.32 -6.25
C GLN A 307 -20.24 -7.67 -6.91
N THR A 308 -18.94 -8.02 -7.00
CA THR A 308 -18.50 -9.31 -7.53
C THR A 308 -18.95 -10.48 -6.66
N ALA A 309 -18.90 -10.34 -5.33
CA ALA A 309 -19.38 -11.38 -4.41
C ALA A 309 -20.88 -11.67 -4.60
N GLY A 310 -21.72 -10.63 -4.66
CA GLY A 310 -23.15 -10.81 -4.92
C GLY A 310 -23.44 -11.34 -6.32
N ALA A 311 -22.71 -10.89 -7.34
CA ALA A 311 -22.79 -11.45 -8.69
C ALA A 311 -22.47 -12.95 -8.70
N MET A 312 -21.42 -13.39 -8.00
CA MET A 312 -21.08 -14.80 -7.89
C MET A 312 -22.09 -15.59 -7.06
N ALA A 313 -22.72 -15.00 -6.05
CA ALA A 313 -23.82 -15.61 -5.30
C ALA A 313 -25.04 -15.88 -6.20
N LEU A 314 -25.38 -14.94 -7.10
CA LEU A 314 -26.41 -15.16 -8.11
C LEU A 314 -26.08 -16.33 -9.04
N LEU A 315 -24.82 -16.47 -9.46
CA LEU A 315 -24.37 -17.59 -10.29
C LEU A 315 -24.56 -18.93 -9.58
N ILE A 316 -24.19 -19.01 -8.30
CA ILE A 316 -24.38 -20.21 -7.48
C ILE A 316 -25.86 -20.54 -7.36
N SER A 317 -26.70 -19.56 -7.02
CA SER A 317 -28.16 -19.73 -6.90
C SER A 317 -28.80 -20.23 -8.19
N ALA A 318 -28.48 -19.60 -9.32
CA ALA A 318 -29.00 -20.02 -10.63
C ALA A 318 -28.53 -21.44 -11.01
N ALA A 319 -27.26 -21.76 -10.76
CA ALA A 319 -26.71 -23.07 -11.05
C ALA A 319 -27.34 -24.19 -10.19
N GLN A 320 -27.65 -23.91 -8.92
CA GLN A 320 -28.37 -24.82 -8.03
C GLN A 320 -29.80 -25.09 -8.51
N GLN A 321 -30.55 -24.04 -8.87
CA GLN A 321 -31.93 -24.16 -9.37
C GLN A 321 -32.01 -25.02 -10.64
N GLU A 322 -31.03 -24.86 -11.53
CA GLU A 322 -30.91 -25.59 -12.79
C GLU A 322 -30.20 -26.95 -12.64
N LYS A 323 -29.79 -27.29 -11.42
CA LYS A 323 -29.10 -28.55 -11.10
C LYS A 323 -27.84 -28.75 -11.94
N VAL A 324 -27.11 -27.67 -12.22
CA VAL A 324 -25.77 -27.73 -12.81
C VAL A 324 -24.87 -28.49 -11.85
N LYS A 325 -24.34 -29.62 -12.29
CA LYS A 325 -23.50 -30.47 -11.44
C LYS A 325 -22.09 -29.87 -11.32
N ASN A 326 -21.47 -30.08 -10.17
CA ASN A 326 -20.05 -29.82 -9.91
C ASN A 326 -19.63 -28.34 -10.08
N VAL A 327 -20.46 -27.40 -9.60
CA VAL A 327 -20.05 -26.00 -9.50
C VAL A 327 -19.02 -25.88 -8.38
N SER A 328 -17.75 -25.73 -8.74
CA SER A 328 -16.63 -25.46 -7.83
C SER A 328 -16.20 -24.00 -7.90
N PRO A 329 -15.45 -23.49 -6.91
CA PRO A 329 -14.79 -22.18 -7.00
C PRO A 329 -14.00 -22.00 -8.30
N ALA A 330 -13.26 -23.02 -8.75
CA ALA A 330 -12.52 -22.97 -10.01
C ALA A 330 -13.43 -22.79 -11.23
N SER A 331 -14.59 -23.46 -11.27
CA SER A 331 -15.55 -23.32 -12.38
C SER A 331 -16.24 -21.95 -12.40
N LEU A 332 -16.50 -21.38 -11.21
CA LEU A 332 -17.02 -20.03 -11.05
C LEU A 332 -15.99 -19.00 -11.58
N ARG A 333 -14.72 -19.14 -11.18
CA ARG A 333 -13.62 -18.29 -11.69
C ARG A 333 -13.51 -18.40 -13.20
N ALA A 334 -13.46 -19.62 -13.74
CA ALA A 334 -13.36 -19.84 -15.19
C ALA A 334 -14.48 -19.15 -15.96
N ALA A 335 -15.72 -19.27 -15.49
CA ALA A 335 -16.85 -18.59 -16.11
C ALA A 335 -16.74 -17.07 -16.04
N VAL A 336 -16.50 -16.51 -14.85
CA VAL A 336 -16.38 -15.06 -14.63
C VAL A 336 -15.24 -14.45 -15.44
N TYR A 337 -14.08 -15.11 -15.50
CA TYR A 337 -12.89 -14.60 -16.19
C TYR A 337 -13.02 -14.68 -17.70
N SER A 338 -13.65 -15.74 -18.23
CA SER A 338 -13.79 -15.95 -19.67
C SER A 338 -14.82 -15.02 -20.31
N THR A 339 -15.82 -14.57 -19.54
CA THR A 339 -16.93 -13.76 -20.07
C THR A 339 -16.83 -12.30 -19.68
N ALA A 340 -15.85 -11.91 -18.87
CA ALA A 340 -15.62 -10.52 -18.49
C ALA A 340 -15.46 -9.61 -19.73
N VAL A 341 -16.09 -8.45 -19.67
CA VAL A 341 -16.17 -7.48 -20.77
C VAL A 341 -14.99 -6.52 -20.68
N ARG A 342 -14.08 -6.62 -21.64
CA ARG A 342 -12.92 -5.75 -21.73
C ARG A 342 -13.28 -4.32 -22.12
N ASN A 343 -12.48 -3.39 -21.62
CA ASN A 343 -12.44 -2.00 -22.05
C ASN A 343 -11.07 -1.72 -22.67
N ASP A 344 -10.97 -1.65 -23.99
CA ASP A 344 -9.69 -1.47 -24.68
C ASP A 344 -9.00 -0.13 -24.39
N ALA A 345 -9.71 0.85 -23.82
CA ALA A 345 -9.13 2.11 -23.37
C ALA A 345 -8.43 1.99 -21.99
N VAL A 346 -8.53 0.85 -21.31
CA VAL A 346 -7.93 0.60 -20.00
C VAL A 346 -6.79 -0.41 -20.14
N PRO A 347 -5.59 -0.13 -19.59
CA PRO A 347 -4.50 -1.11 -19.55
C PRO A 347 -4.90 -2.43 -18.87
N THR A 348 -4.38 -3.54 -19.39
CA THR A 348 -4.69 -4.89 -18.88
C THR A 348 -4.35 -5.06 -17.40
N PHE A 349 -3.26 -4.46 -16.91
CA PHE A 349 -2.87 -4.55 -15.49
C PHE A 349 -3.88 -3.93 -14.51
N LEU A 350 -4.83 -3.11 -14.98
CA LEU A 350 -5.87 -2.51 -14.14
C LEU A 350 -7.20 -3.24 -14.21
N GLN A 351 -7.54 -3.74 -15.40
CA GLN A 351 -8.85 -4.38 -15.63
C GLN A 351 -8.82 -5.91 -15.53
N GLY A 352 -7.63 -6.50 -15.64
CA GLY A 352 -7.45 -7.93 -15.82
C GLY A 352 -8.21 -8.45 -17.04
N HIS A 353 -9.15 -9.36 -16.80
CA HIS A 353 -10.03 -9.90 -17.84
C HIS A 353 -11.10 -8.89 -18.32
N GLY A 354 -11.40 -7.85 -17.55
CA GLY A 354 -12.46 -6.88 -17.84
C GLY A 354 -13.46 -6.76 -16.69
N GLU A 355 -14.62 -6.15 -16.97
CA GLU A 355 -15.71 -6.06 -16.00
C GLU A 355 -16.56 -7.33 -15.99
N ILE A 356 -16.99 -7.78 -14.82
CA ILE A 356 -17.82 -8.97 -14.67
C ILE A 356 -19.12 -8.91 -15.50
N ASP A 357 -19.42 -9.99 -16.22
CA ASP A 357 -20.70 -10.20 -16.92
C ASP A 357 -21.40 -11.43 -16.32
N VAL A 358 -22.42 -11.18 -15.50
CA VAL A 358 -23.17 -12.23 -14.79
C VAL A 358 -23.95 -13.12 -15.76
N VAL A 359 -24.55 -12.53 -16.80
CA VAL A 359 -25.38 -13.29 -17.75
C VAL A 359 -24.48 -14.17 -18.63
N GLY A 360 -23.37 -13.61 -19.12
CA GLY A 360 -22.35 -14.36 -19.84
C GLY A 360 -21.79 -15.50 -18.99
N ALA A 361 -21.38 -15.21 -17.74
CA ALA A 361 -20.81 -16.21 -16.84
C ALA A 361 -21.81 -17.34 -16.56
N TYR A 362 -23.09 -17.02 -16.32
CA TYR A 362 -24.13 -18.03 -16.15
C TYR A 362 -24.32 -18.89 -17.41
N ALA A 363 -24.35 -18.28 -18.60
CA ALA A 363 -24.46 -19.01 -19.86
C ALA A 363 -23.28 -19.97 -20.07
N MET A 364 -22.09 -19.58 -19.64
CA MET A 364 -20.90 -20.42 -19.68
C MET A 364 -20.93 -21.53 -18.62
N LEU A 365 -21.34 -21.26 -17.38
CA LEU A 365 -21.45 -22.28 -16.32
C LEU A 365 -22.36 -23.45 -16.73
N LYS A 366 -23.45 -23.17 -17.46
CA LYS A 366 -24.33 -24.21 -18.00
C LYS A 366 -23.64 -25.16 -18.99
N GLN A 367 -22.58 -24.70 -19.65
CA GLN A 367 -21.75 -25.51 -20.55
C GLN A 367 -20.74 -26.38 -19.80
N ARG A 368 -20.65 -26.23 -18.47
CA ARG A 368 -19.78 -27.00 -17.57
C ARG A 368 -18.31 -26.89 -17.98
N PRO A 369 -17.72 -25.69 -17.85
CA PRO A 369 -16.34 -25.49 -18.24
C PRO A 369 -15.40 -26.46 -17.52
N THR A 370 -14.45 -26.99 -18.27
CA THR A 370 -13.33 -27.74 -17.72
C THR A 370 -12.43 -26.79 -16.96
N THR A 371 -11.99 -27.20 -15.79
CA THR A 371 -11.15 -26.40 -14.89
C THR A 371 -9.81 -27.09 -14.72
N ASP A 372 -9.12 -27.33 -15.84
CA ASP A 372 -7.76 -27.86 -15.79
C ASP A 372 -6.85 -26.83 -15.10
N LEU A 373 -5.92 -27.32 -14.29
CA LEU A 373 -4.97 -26.49 -13.56
C LEU A 373 -3.69 -26.34 -14.38
N PHE A 374 -3.14 -25.14 -14.35
CA PHE A 374 -1.93 -24.77 -15.07
C PHE A 374 -0.92 -24.15 -14.11
N SER A 375 0.33 -24.61 -14.19
CA SER A 375 1.48 -23.94 -13.60
C SER A 375 2.24 -23.21 -14.69
N ILE A 376 2.54 -21.94 -14.45
CA ILE A 376 3.27 -21.07 -15.38
C ILE A 376 4.55 -20.62 -14.70
N SER A 377 5.65 -20.70 -15.43
CA SER A 377 6.96 -20.16 -15.04
C SER A 377 7.46 -19.27 -16.15
N ALA A 378 7.58 -17.99 -15.88
CA ALA A 378 8.00 -16.97 -16.84
C ALA A 378 9.11 -16.10 -16.26
N PRO A 379 9.94 -15.45 -17.11
CA PRO A 379 11.01 -14.58 -16.65
C PRO A 379 10.46 -13.37 -15.88
N VAL A 380 11.10 -13.04 -14.77
CA VAL A 380 10.83 -11.84 -14.00
C VAL A 380 12.14 -11.09 -13.81
N CYS A 381 12.12 -9.79 -14.09
CA CYS A 381 13.21 -8.87 -13.83
C CYS A 381 12.64 -7.60 -13.21
N THR A 382 12.86 -7.45 -11.91
CA THR A 382 12.50 -6.25 -11.15
C THR A 382 13.62 -5.98 -10.15
N GLU A 383 13.62 -4.78 -9.57
CA GLU A 383 14.62 -4.44 -8.55
C GLU A 383 14.45 -5.31 -7.28
N VAL A 384 13.23 -5.73 -6.93
CA VAL A 384 13.00 -6.67 -5.80
C VAL A 384 13.49 -8.08 -6.15
N TRP A 385 13.20 -8.59 -7.35
CA TRP A 385 13.68 -9.93 -7.76
C TRP A 385 15.20 -10.01 -7.79
N ASN A 386 15.87 -8.92 -8.19
CA ASN A 386 17.33 -8.84 -8.15
C ASN A 386 17.86 -8.96 -6.73
N VAL A 387 17.21 -8.31 -5.75
CA VAL A 387 17.57 -8.43 -4.32
C VAL A 387 17.32 -9.84 -3.79
N LEU A 388 16.24 -10.49 -4.23
CA LEU A 388 15.91 -11.86 -3.85
C LEU A 388 16.70 -12.93 -4.63
N GLU A 389 17.56 -12.53 -5.57
CA GLU A 389 18.30 -13.42 -6.48
C GLU A 389 17.40 -14.39 -7.26
N ARG A 390 16.17 -13.96 -7.57
CA ARG A 390 15.18 -14.73 -8.34
C ARG A 390 15.10 -14.22 -9.78
N THR A 391 14.75 -15.10 -10.71
CA THR A 391 14.68 -14.77 -12.15
C THR A 391 13.38 -15.21 -12.83
N THR A 392 12.51 -15.92 -12.11
CA THR A 392 11.25 -16.44 -12.63
C THR A 392 10.12 -16.26 -11.63
N GLY A 393 8.89 -16.28 -12.15
CA GLY A 393 7.65 -16.19 -11.38
C GLY A 393 6.46 -16.72 -12.18
N SER A 394 5.24 -16.49 -11.69
CA SER A 394 4.00 -17.03 -12.29
C SER A 394 3.48 -16.26 -13.50
N GLY A 395 4.14 -15.16 -13.89
CA GLY A 395 3.89 -14.47 -15.16
C GLY A 395 5.10 -13.67 -15.63
N LEU A 396 5.03 -13.14 -16.86
CA LEU A 396 6.15 -12.37 -17.43
C LEU A 396 6.09 -10.95 -16.87
N TYR A 397 7.12 -10.55 -16.11
CA TYR A 397 7.23 -9.17 -15.63
C TYR A 397 8.65 -8.64 -15.73
N ASN A 398 8.89 -7.71 -16.66
CA ASN A 398 10.16 -7.01 -16.78
C ASN A 398 9.99 -5.51 -16.54
N ARG A 399 10.50 -5.02 -15.40
CA ARG A 399 10.59 -3.61 -15.01
C ARG A 399 12.03 -3.16 -14.75
N CYS A 400 13.02 -4.00 -14.98
CA CYS A 400 14.43 -3.62 -14.88
C CYS A 400 14.78 -2.51 -15.87
N ALA A 401 15.75 -1.66 -15.52
CA ALA A 401 16.36 -0.76 -16.50
C ALA A 401 17.06 -1.56 -17.62
N ALA A 402 17.17 -1.00 -18.82
CA ALA A 402 17.77 -1.67 -19.99
C ALA A 402 19.18 -2.24 -19.70
N GLY A 403 20.02 -1.49 -18.98
CA GLY A 403 21.36 -1.93 -18.57
C GLY A 403 21.40 -2.97 -17.44
N ALA A 404 20.24 -3.35 -16.90
CA ALA A 404 20.08 -4.27 -15.76
C ALA A 404 19.18 -5.47 -16.12
N GLY A 405 19.10 -5.85 -17.40
CA GLY A 405 18.24 -6.96 -17.86
C GLY A 405 16.87 -6.54 -18.37
N GLY A 406 16.56 -5.25 -18.36
CA GLY A 406 15.39 -4.64 -19.00
C GLY A 406 15.46 -4.59 -20.52
N GLN A 407 14.69 -3.66 -21.10
CA GLN A 407 14.74 -3.30 -22.52
C GLN A 407 14.70 -1.78 -22.68
N ALA A 408 15.43 -1.25 -23.65
CA ALA A 408 15.24 0.11 -24.11
C ALA A 408 13.98 0.20 -24.99
N PRO A 409 13.34 1.39 -25.10
CA PRO A 409 12.25 1.59 -26.06
C PRO A 409 12.66 1.18 -27.49
N GLY A 410 11.83 0.36 -28.15
CA GLY A 410 12.04 -0.18 -29.49
C GLY A 410 12.96 -1.41 -29.56
N GLU A 411 13.58 -1.81 -28.45
CA GLU A 411 14.41 -3.02 -28.40
C GLU A 411 13.55 -4.28 -28.32
N ALA A 412 13.72 -5.21 -29.26
CA ALA A 412 13.02 -6.50 -29.22
C ALA A 412 13.75 -7.48 -28.30
N LYS A 413 13.01 -8.15 -27.40
CA LYS A 413 13.52 -9.23 -26.55
C LYS A 413 12.52 -10.37 -26.49
N THR A 414 13.03 -11.60 -26.46
CA THR A 414 12.20 -12.81 -26.42
C THR A 414 12.33 -13.49 -25.06
N TYR A 415 11.19 -13.86 -24.49
CA TYR A 415 11.04 -14.44 -23.17
C TYR A 415 10.46 -15.86 -23.30
N PRO A 416 11.15 -16.89 -22.77
CA PRO A 416 10.60 -18.24 -22.71
C PRO A 416 9.56 -18.35 -21.58
N VAL A 417 8.30 -18.55 -21.91
CA VAL A 417 7.23 -18.80 -20.94
C VAL A 417 6.93 -20.30 -20.92
N THR A 418 7.18 -20.94 -19.79
CA THR A 418 6.97 -22.39 -19.61
C THR A 418 5.63 -22.65 -18.96
N ILE A 419 4.86 -23.53 -19.59
CA ILE A 419 3.48 -23.85 -19.22
C ILE A 419 3.42 -25.35 -18.94
N THR A 420 2.84 -25.73 -17.80
CA THR A 420 2.59 -27.13 -17.44
C THR A 420 1.12 -27.27 -17.06
N ARG A 421 0.39 -28.17 -17.72
CA ARG A 421 -0.96 -28.55 -17.28
C ARG A 421 -0.85 -29.68 -16.26
N THR A 422 -1.41 -29.50 -15.07
CA THR A 422 -1.25 -30.43 -13.93
C THR A 422 -2.47 -31.31 -13.68
N THR A 423 -3.61 -31.04 -14.33
CA THR A 423 -4.81 -31.87 -14.25
C THR A 423 -5.43 -32.11 -15.63
N GLY A 424 -6.56 -32.80 -15.68
CA GLY A 424 -7.29 -33.06 -16.93
C GLY A 424 -6.78 -34.24 -17.75
N ALA A 425 -7.05 -34.18 -19.06
CA ALA A 425 -6.73 -35.23 -20.03
C ALA A 425 -5.22 -35.46 -20.18
N ALA A 426 -4.84 -36.61 -20.76
CA ALA A 426 -3.42 -36.97 -20.97
C ALA A 426 -2.69 -36.01 -21.92
N THR A 427 -3.36 -35.52 -22.95
CA THR A 427 -2.86 -34.49 -23.87
C THR A 427 -4.00 -33.57 -24.30
N GLY A 428 -3.66 -32.39 -24.81
CA GLY A 428 -4.62 -31.47 -25.44
C GLY A 428 -3.90 -30.42 -26.28
N THR A 429 -4.57 -29.96 -27.33
CA THR A 429 -4.09 -28.90 -28.23
C THR A 429 -4.66 -27.56 -27.78
N TYR A 430 -3.80 -26.56 -27.61
CA TYR A 430 -4.20 -25.22 -27.18
C TYR A 430 -3.68 -24.17 -28.15
N ALA A 431 -4.57 -23.30 -28.62
CA ALA A 431 -4.20 -22.09 -29.32
C ALA A 431 -3.59 -21.09 -28.32
N THR A 432 -2.48 -20.48 -28.70
CA THR A 432 -1.86 -19.39 -27.94
C THR A 432 -2.23 -18.06 -28.60
N SER A 433 -2.75 -17.12 -27.85
CA SER A 433 -3.07 -15.79 -28.36
C SER A 433 -2.77 -14.72 -27.32
N ILE A 434 -2.66 -13.46 -27.75
CA ILE A 434 -2.42 -12.33 -26.85
C ILE A 434 -3.65 -11.42 -26.86
N ILE A 435 -4.19 -11.15 -25.69
CA ILE A 435 -5.37 -10.29 -25.49
C ILE A 435 -4.95 -8.98 -24.85
N GLY A 436 -5.53 -7.85 -25.31
CA GLY A 436 -5.19 -6.53 -24.79
C GLY A 436 -3.81 -6.04 -25.23
N ASN A 437 -3.31 -6.57 -26.34
CA ASN A 437 -2.02 -6.20 -26.91
C ASN A 437 -2.12 -4.88 -27.66
N ASP A 438 -1.28 -3.92 -27.32
CA ASP A 438 -1.14 -2.64 -28.03
C ASP A 438 -0.15 -2.70 -29.20
N GLY A 439 0.27 -3.91 -29.58
CA GLY A 439 1.28 -4.16 -30.61
C GLY A 439 2.66 -4.50 -30.05
N THR A 440 2.85 -4.42 -28.73
CA THR A 440 4.13 -4.72 -28.08
C THR A 440 4.52 -6.18 -28.16
N PHE A 441 3.57 -7.10 -27.98
CA PHE A 441 3.85 -8.52 -27.77
C PHE A 441 3.53 -9.37 -29.01
N ALA A 442 4.32 -10.43 -29.23
CA ALA A 442 4.04 -11.51 -30.17
C ALA A 442 4.32 -12.86 -29.49
N VAL A 443 3.55 -13.90 -29.83
CA VAL A 443 3.72 -15.26 -29.27
C VAL A 443 3.97 -16.29 -30.37
N SER A 444 4.84 -17.26 -30.09
CA SER A 444 5.15 -18.39 -30.98
C SER A 444 5.45 -19.67 -30.18
N PRO A 445 5.02 -20.86 -30.66
CA PRO A 445 4.14 -21.09 -31.81
C PRO A 445 2.69 -20.70 -31.49
N ALA A 446 1.84 -20.49 -32.52
CA ALA A 446 0.43 -20.11 -32.34
C ALA A 446 -0.46 -21.22 -31.75
N SER A 447 0.06 -22.45 -31.67
CA SER A 447 -0.61 -23.61 -31.10
C SER A 447 0.44 -24.53 -30.48
N ILE A 448 0.10 -25.11 -29.33
CA ILE A 448 0.94 -26.07 -28.62
C ILE A 448 0.16 -27.34 -28.28
N GLU A 449 0.85 -28.48 -28.28
CA GLU A 449 0.39 -29.68 -27.60
C GLU A 449 0.86 -29.63 -26.15
N LEU A 450 -0.05 -29.76 -25.21
CA LEU A 450 0.25 -29.83 -23.77
C LEU A 450 -0.10 -31.24 -23.25
N PRO A 451 0.90 -32.13 -23.10
CA PRO A 451 0.76 -33.33 -22.31
C PRO A 451 0.62 -32.97 -20.82
N ARG A 452 -0.14 -33.77 -20.06
CA ARG A 452 -0.25 -33.57 -18.61
C ARG A 452 1.12 -33.76 -17.95
N ASP A 453 1.41 -32.94 -16.94
CA ASP A 453 2.61 -32.98 -16.12
C ASP A 453 3.93 -32.82 -16.92
N THR A 454 3.84 -32.30 -18.15
CA THR A 454 5.00 -32.08 -19.02
C THR A 454 5.11 -30.59 -19.36
N PRO A 455 6.24 -29.95 -19.04
CA PRO A 455 6.44 -28.53 -19.35
C PRO A 455 6.63 -28.30 -20.85
N VAL A 456 5.95 -27.29 -21.38
CA VAL A 456 6.09 -26.83 -22.77
C VAL A 456 6.35 -25.32 -22.77
N THR A 457 7.33 -24.90 -23.54
CA THR A 457 7.73 -23.49 -23.61
C THR A 457 7.17 -22.82 -24.86
N VAL A 458 6.53 -21.67 -24.68
CA VAL A 458 6.21 -20.72 -25.75
C VAL A 458 7.16 -19.53 -25.67
N GLN A 459 7.44 -18.89 -26.80
CA GLN A 459 8.28 -17.71 -26.89
C GLN A 459 7.41 -16.47 -27.01
N VAL A 460 7.57 -15.54 -26.07
CA VAL A 460 6.91 -14.23 -26.10
C VAL A 460 7.95 -13.18 -26.46
N THR A 461 7.84 -12.58 -27.63
CA THR A 461 8.70 -11.45 -28.04
C THR A 461 8.00 -10.14 -27.70
N ALA A 462 8.70 -9.24 -27.01
CA ALA A 462 8.21 -7.89 -26.69
C ALA A 462 9.11 -6.83 -27.34
N THR A 463 8.50 -5.83 -27.98
CA THR A 463 9.16 -4.65 -28.54
C THR A 463 8.43 -3.39 -28.06
N PRO A 464 8.68 -2.95 -26.81
CA PRO A 464 7.89 -1.89 -26.17
C PRO A 464 8.22 -0.51 -26.73
N ALA A 465 7.23 0.38 -26.82
CA ALA A 465 7.47 1.81 -26.90
C ALA A 465 7.90 2.35 -25.51
N PRO A 466 8.22 3.65 -25.34
CA PRO A 466 8.42 4.20 -24.00
C PRO A 466 7.14 4.07 -23.17
N GLY A 467 7.22 3.39 -22.02
CA GLY A 467 6.11 3.20 -21.10
C GLY A 467 5.95 1.77 -20.61
N ALA A 468 4.82 1.50 -19.95
CA ALA A 468 4.41 0.17 -19.54
C ALA A 468 3.44 -0.45 -20.55
N HIS A 469 3.71 -1.68 -20.92
CA HIS A 469 2.91 -2.45 -21.87
C HIS A 469 2.46 -3.74 -21.21
N THR A 470 1.14 -3.97 -21.18
CA THR A 470 0.57 -5.14 -20.49
C THR A 470 -0.52 -5.82 -21.30
N ALA A 471 -0.49 -7.15 -21.31
CA ALA A 471 -1.41 -7.99 -22.07
C ALA A 471 -1.63 -9.33 -21.34
N LEU A 472 -2.57 -10.14 -21.83
CA LEU A 472 -2.75 -11.51 -21.37
C LEU A 472 -2.27 -12.49 -22.45
N LEU A 473 -1.40 -13.42 -22.10
CA LEU A 473 -1.18 -14.63 -22.90
C LEU A 473 -2.31 -15.61 -22.56
N ARG A 474 -3.15 -15.91 -23.55
CA ARG A 474 -4.28 -16.83 -23.45
C ARG A 474 -3.94 -18.20 -24.03
N LEU A 475 -4.35 -19.25 -23.33
CA LEU A 475 -4.43 -20.62 -23.82
C LEU A 475 -5.90 -21.01 -23.98
N ASP A 476 -6.24 -21.49 -25.16
CA ASP A 476 -7.63 -21.79 -25.54
C ASP A 476 -7.68 -23.13 -26.28
N ASN A 477 -8.37 -24.10 -25.70
CA ASN A 477 -8.70 -25.38 -26.31
C ASN A 477 -10.10 -25.29 -26.91
N ALA A 478 -10.20 -25.35 -28.24
CA ALA A 478 -11.48 -25.25 -28.93
C ALA A 478 -12.52 -26.34 -28.56
N ALA A 479 -12.11 -27.40 -27.85
CA ALA A 479 -13.00 -28.43 -27.34
C ALA A 479 -13.63 -28.09 -25.97
N THR A 480 -13.15 -27.06 -25.27
CA THR A 480 -13.62 -26.63 -23.95
C THR A 480 -14.29 -25.26 -24.09
N PRO A 481 -15.31 -24.95 -23.26
CA PRO A 481 -15.95 -23.65 -23.33
C PRO A 481 -15.13 -22.60 -22.60
N GLY A 482 -14.98 -21.43 -23.22
CA GLY A 482 -14.32 -20.26 -22.62
C GLY A 482 -12.79 -20.35 -22.69
N ASN A 483 -12.14 -19.75 -21.70
CA ASN A 483 -10.68 -19.63 -21.63
C ASN A 483 -10.12 -20.63 -20.61
N ASP A 484 -9.20 -21.51 -21.03
CA ASP A 484 -8.60 -22.49 -20.12
C ASP A 484 -7.55 -21.87 -19.19
N SER A 485 -6.75 -20.93 -19.69
CA SER A 485 -5.73 -20.28 -18.87
C SER A 485 -5.29 -18.93 -19.43
N SER A 486 -4.92 -18.02 -18.54
CA SER A 486 -4.29 -16.77 -18.91
C SER A 486 -3.23 -16.34 -17.91
N THR A 487 -2.14 -15.79 -18.42
CA THR A 487 -1.11 -15.15 -17.61
C THR A 487 -0.87 -13.71 -18.03
N MET A 488 -0.49 -12.87 -17.09
CA MET A 488 -0.09 -11.50 -17.37
C MET A 488 1.26 -11.49 -18.09
N LEU A 489 1.34 -10.63 -19.10
CA LEU A 489 2.56 -10.18 -19.73
C LEU A 489 2.72 -8.70 -19.37
N ALA A 490 3.87 -8.34 -18.81
CA ALA A 490 4.18 -6.96 -18.46
C ALA A 490 5.65 -6.64 -18.79
N VAL A 491 5.87 -5.63 -19.61
CA VAL A 491 7.20 -5.08 -19.92
C VAL A 491 7.14 -3.57 -19.77
N VAL A 492 8.11 -3.00 -19.07
CA VAL A 492 8.23 -1.56 -18.84
C VAL A 492 9.54 -1.07 -19.46
N ALA A 493 9.43 -0.13 -20.40
CA ALA A 493 10.57 0.56 -20.99
C ALA A 493 10.57 2.02 -20.53
N GLY A 494 11.34 2.30 -19.49
CA GLY A 494 11.46 3.64 -18.92
C GLY A 494 12.22 4.60 -19.83
N SER A 495 11.78 5.86 -19.88
CA SER A 495 12.50 6.93 -20.58
C SER A 495 13.87 7.14 -19.94
N PRO A 496 14.98 6.99 -20.69
CA PRO A 496 16.31 7.15 -20.13
C PRO A 496 16.58 8.61 -19.75
N MET A 497 17.10 8.84 -18.55
CA MET A 497 17.59 10.15 -18.12
C MET A 497 19.11 10.19 -18.26
N THR A 498 19.59 10.40 -19.49
CA THR A 498 21.01 10.33 -19.85
C THR A 498 21.55 11.68 -20.35
N THR A 499 22.84 11.72 -20.68
CA THR A 499 23.51 12.92 -21.22
C THR A 499 22.81 13.50 -22.45
N PRO A 500 22.84 14.83 -22.65
CA PRO A 500 23.49 15.84 -21.79
C PRO A 500 22.57 16.39 -20.69
N SER A 501 21.24 16.19 -20.77
CA SER A 501 20.27 16.83 -19.87
C SER A 501 20.04 16.07 -18.57
N PHE A 502 20.21 14.74 -18.57
CA PHE A 502 19.80 13.86 -17.47
C PHE A 502 18.36 14.12 -17.01
N ALA A 503 17.49 14.42 -17.97
CA ALA A 503 16.10 14.74 -17.73
C ALA A 503 15.21 14.08 -18.78
N ALA A 504 14.04 13.61 -18.31
CA ALA A 504 12.95 13.16 -19.16
C ALA A 504 11.86 14.23 -19.17
N LEU A 505 11.46 14.63 -20.38
CA LEU A 505 10.41 15.62 -20.61
C LEU A 505 9.19 14.90 -21.19
N ALA A 506 8.03 15.16 -20.61
CA ALA A 506 6.75 14.74 -21.13
C ALA A 506 5.76 15.91 -21.12
N SER A 507 4.78 15.84 -21.99
CA SER A 507 3.64 16.74 -21.99
C SER A 507 2.39 15.97 -22.39
N GLY A 508 1.24 16.50 -22.02
CA GLY A 508 -0.03 15.87 -22.32
C GLY A 508 -1.19 16.63 -21.74
N THR A 509 -2.32 15.95 -21.64
CA THR A 509 -3.52 16.44 -20.99
C THR A 509 -3.97 15.42 -19.95
N SER A 510 -4.52 15.90 -18.83
CA SER A 510 -5.21 15.07 -17.85
C SER A 510 -6.66 15.53 -17.76
N ALA A 511 -7.59 14.70 -18.21
CA ALA A 511 -9.01 14.92 -17.98
C ALA A 511 -9.36 14.69 -16.50
N ARG A 512 -10.51 15.24 -16.06
CA ARG A 512 -11.06 14.92 -14.74
C ARG A 512 -11.14 13.39 -14.55
N ASN A 513 -10.59 12.92 -13.43
CA ASN A 513 -10.55 11.51 -13.04
C ASN A 513 -9.83 10.59 -14.04
N GLU A 514 -8.94 11.15 -14.85
CA GLU A 514 -8.02 10.40 -15.69
C GLU A 514 -6.64 10.40 -15.03
N ALA A 515 -6.01 9.23 -15.01
CA ALA A 515 -4.63 9.05 -14.61
C ALA A 515 -3.77 8.76 -15.85
N VAL A 516 -2.69 9.51 -16.03
CA VAL A 516 -1.71 9.36 -17.12
C VAL A 516 -0.37 9.00 -16.50
N ARG A 517 0.27 7.93 -16.96
CA ARG A 517 1.49 7.38 -16.34
C ARG A 517 2.72 7.66 -17.22
N HIS A 518 3.80 8.06 -16.58
CA HIS A 518 5.11 8.27 -17.19
C HIS A 518 6.14 7.40 -16.48
N TYR A 519 7.03 6.78 -17.23
CA TYR A 519 8.06 5.89 -16.69
C TYR A 519 9.43 6.48 -16.99
N VAL A 520 10.25 6.69 -15.96
CA VAL A 520 11.57 7.31 -16.07
C VAL A 520 12.62 6.44 -15.40
N THR A 521 13.77 6.28 -16.06
CA THR A 521 14.86 5.43 -15.57
C THR A 521 15.86 6.28 -14.79
N VAL A 522 15.90 6.12 -13.46
CA VAL A 522 16.87 6.75 -12.57
C VAL A 522 18.18 5.96 -12.59
N PRO A 523 19.33 6.57 -12.97
CA PRO A 523 20.61 5.89 -12.98
C PRO A 523 21.21 5.73 -11.58
N LYS A 524 22.13 4.78 -11.44
CA LYS A 524 22.91 4.60 -10.21
C LYS A 524 23.71 5.86 -9.86
N GLY A 525 23.76 6.19 -8.58
CA GLY A 525 24.53 7.33 -8.06
C GLY A 525 23.79 8.67 -8.05
N ALA A 526 22.55 8.73 -8.54
CA ALA A 526 21.71 9.91 -8.40
C ALA A 526 21.50 10.28 -6.92
N LYS A 527 21.59 11.58 -6.60
CA LYS A 527 21.40 12.10 -5.23
C LYS A 527 20.04 12.74 -5.02
N ALA A 528 19.39 13.13 -6.10
CA ALA A 528 18.01 13.58 -6.08
C ALA A 528 17.30 13.26 -7.40
N LEU A 529 16.05 12.86 -7.31
CA LEU A 529 15.08 12.86 -8.40
C LEU A 529 14.17 14.07 -8.18
N GLN A 530 14.23 15.06 -9.07
CA GLN A 530 13.34 16.20 -9.06
C GLN A 530 12.24 15.99 -10.10
N VAL A 531 10.98 16.11 -9.68
CA VAL A 531 9.82 16.07 -10.58
C VAL A 531 9.09 17.40 -10.52
N GLN A 532 8.88 18.01 -11.68
CA GLN A 532 8.21 19.29 -11.83
C GLN A 532 7.01 19.15 -12.78
N LEU A 533 5.84 19.56 -12.29
CA LEU A 533 4.58 19.61 -13.02
C LEU A 533 4.23 21.08 -13.29
N GLY A 534 4.10 21.43 -14.56
CA GLY A 534 3.81 22.79 -15.02
C GLY A 534 2.83 22.80 -16.19
N GLY A 535 2.69 23.96 -16.83
CA GLY A 535 1.81 24.12 -18.01
C GLY A 535 0.31 23.92 -17.73
N LEU A 536 -0.08 23.95 -16.45
CA LEU A 536 -1.43 23.65 -16.00
C LEU A 536 -2.44 24.73 -16.38
N ALA A 537 -3.67 24.33 -16.70
CA ALA A 537 -4.77 25.27 -16.86
C ALA A 537 -5.05 26.03 -15.54
N ALA A 538 -5.42 27.31 -15.66
CA ALA A 538 -5.72 28.15 -14.52
C ALA A 538 -6.82 27.53 -13.63
N GLY A 539 -6.57 27.48 -12.32
CA GLY A 539 -7.51 26.93 -11.34
C GLY A 539 -7.67 25.40 -11.36
N THR A 540 -6.94 24.67 -12.21
CA THR A 540 -7.04 23.20 -12.23
C THR A 540 -6.68 22.59 -10.88
N GLN A 541 -7.26 21.42 -10.60
CA GLN A 541 -6.89 20.57 -9.48
C GLN A 541 -6.20 19.34 -10.03
N THR A 542 -4.91 19.48 -10.33
CA THR A 542 -4.06 18.43 -10.91
C THR A 542 -2.87 18.18 -9.98
N ARG A 543 -2.39 16.94 -9.95
CA ARG A 543 -1.20 16.55 -9.19
C ARG A 543 -0.40 15.51 -9.95
N PHE A 544 0.76 15.17 -9.41
CA PHE A 544 1.43 13.92 -9.73
C PHE A 544 1.63 13.04 -8.47
N ILE A 545 1.86 11.75 -8.65
CA ILE A 545 2.18 10.78 -7.61
C ILE A 545 3.39 9.99 -8.12
N ALA A 546 4.47 9.92 -7.34
CA ALA A 546 5.62 9.12 -7.66
C ALA A 546 5.56 7.75 -6.97
N PHE A 547 5.89 6.73 -7.74
CA PHE A 547 6.00 5.34 -7.33
C PHE A 547 7.45 4.90 -7.46
N HIS A 548 7.96 4.32 -6.37
CA HIS A 548 9.26 3.69 -6.26
C HIS A 548 9.41 2.55 -7.28
N PRO A 549 10.64 2.18 -7.70
CA PRO A 549 10.88 1.01 -8.54
C PRO A 549 10.30 -0.32 -8.02
N PHE A 550 10.05 -0.42 -6.72
CA PHE A 550 9.39 -1.57 -6.07
C PHE A 550 7.85 -1.52 -6.14
N GLY A 551 7.26 -0.60 -6.92
CA GLY A 551 5.79 -0.48 -7.01
C GLY A 551 5.12 0.25 -5.84
N LEU A 552 5.89 0.75 -4.86
CA LEU A 552 5.34 1.46 -3.70
C LEU A 552 5.12 2.96 -3.97
N PRO A 553 3.96 3.53 -3.63
CA PRO A 553 3.75 4.98 -3.69
C PRO A 553 4.61 5.69 -2.64
N ILE A 554 5.42 6.65 -3.06
CA ILE A 554 6.12 7.56 -2.15
C ILE A 554 5.21 8.72 -1.73
N ASP A 555 4.30 9.11 -2.61
CA ASP A 555 3.30 10.14 -2.33
C ASP A 555 1.95 9.53 -1.95
N SER A 556 1.18 10.24 -1.12
CA SER A 556 -0.17 9.80 -0.75
C SER A 556 -1.08 9.62 -1.97
N THR A 557 -1.63 8.42 -2.11
CA THR A 557 -2.58 8.08 -3.18
C THR A 557 -3.99 8.56 -2.88
N SER A 558 -4.26 9.04 -1.67
CA SER A 558 -5.57 9.57 -1.27
C SER A 558 -6.01 10.70 -2.18
N SER A 559 -7.25 10.67 -2.68
CA SER A 559 -7.86 11.76 -3.46
C SER A 559 -8.04 13.06 -2.64
N LEU A 560 -7.65 13.03 -1.37
CA LEU A 560 -7.63 14.17 -0.46
C LEU A 560 -6.30 14.92 -0.43
N ALA A 561 -5.24 14.40 -1.04
CA ALA A 561 -3.89 14.95 -0.88
C ALA A 561 -3.34 15.67 -2.13
N CYS A 562 -2.54 16.71 -1.94
CA CYS A 562 -1.59 17.24 -2.91
C CYS A 562 -2.10 17.73 -4.28
N TYR A 563 -3.36 18.14 -4.42
CA TYR A 563 -3.81 18.79 -5.66
C TYR A 563 -3.54 20.29 -5.65
N SER A 564 -3.13 20.83 -6.81
CA SER A 564 -3.06 22.26 -7.05
C SER A 564 -4.42 22.94 -6.78
N ASN A 565 -4.42 24.18 -6.27
CA ASN A 565 -5.63 25.01 -6.13
C ASN A 565 -6.75 24.37 -5.27
N ARG A 566 -6.40 23.50 -4.32
CA ARG A 566 -7.36 22.81 -3.43
C ARG A 566 -7.11 23.07 -1.94
N GLY A 567 -6.07 23.84 -1.61
CA GLY A 567 -5.66 24.12 -0.23
C GLY A 567 -4.90 22.97 0.46
N THR A 568 -4.64 21.88 -0.26
CA THR A 568 -3.88 20.72 0.25
C THR A 568 -2.38 20.82 0.02
N GLU A 569 -1.92 21.91 -0.58
CA GLU A 569 -0.50 22.14 -0.89
C GLU A 569 0.31 22.63 0.31
N ALA A 570 -0.35 22.95 1.44
CA ALA A 570 0.36 23.24 2.68
C ALA A 570 1.17 22.02 3.18
N ALA A 571 0.73 20.80 2.85
CA ALA A 571 1.38 19.55 3.24
C ALA A 571 2.38 19.03 2.19
N CYS A 572 2.40 19.59 0.97
CA CYS A 572 3.26 19.15 -0.12
C CYS A 572 3.24 20.15 -1.29
N ASN A 573 4.28 20.19 -2.11
CA ASN A 573 4.27 21.02 -3.31
C ASN A 573 3.75 20.21 -4.52
N SER A 574 2.55 20.56 -5.01
CA SER A 574 1.91 19.84 -6.12
C SER A 574 2.62 20.03 -7.46
N GLY A 575 3.31 21.17 -7.64
CA GLY A 575 4.01 21.55 -8.87
C GLY A 575 5.48 21.15 -8.91
N LYS A 576 6.11 20.83 -7.77
CA LYS A 576 7.52 20.42 -7.70
C LYS A 576 7.81 19.60 -6.46
N ARG A 577 8.39 18.41 -6.60
CA ARG A 577 8.92 17.60 -5.50
C ARG A 577 10.32 17.10 -5.80
N VAL A 578 11.07 16.84 -4.74
CA VAL A 578 12.42 16.29 -4.77
C VAL A 578 12.43 15.06 -3.89
N TYR A 579 12.83 13.93 -4.46
CA TYR A 579 13.05 12.67 -3.76
C TYR A 579 14.57 12.49 -3.59
N THR A 580 15.04 12.55 -2.34
CA THR A 580 16.47 12.44 -2.00
C THR A 580 16.96 11.01 -2.05
N ASP A 581 18.20 10.80 -2.48
CA ASP A 581 18.84 9.49 -2.66
C ASP A 581 17.91 8.44 -3.31
N PRO A 582 17.35 8.74 -4.51
CA PRO A 582 16.38 7.87 -5.14
C PRO A 582 17.01 6.53 -5.52
N GLN A 583 16.31 5.43 -5.25
CA GLN A 583 16.71 4.10 -5.70
C GLN A 583 16.87 4.08 -7.23
N PRO A 584 17.97 3.51 -7.75
CA PRO A 584 18.12 3.29 -9.19
C PRO A 584 17.06 2.33 -9.73
N GLY A 585 16.60 2.56 -10.95
CA GLY A 585 15.56 1.74 -11.59
C GLY A 585 14.47 2.57 -12.23
N ILE A 586 13.37 1.92 -12.63
CA ILE A 586 12.26 2.58 -13.32
C ILE A 586 11.23 3.10 -12.31
N TRP A 587 11.21 4.42 -12.16
CA TRP A 587 10.19 5.15 -11.41
C TRP A 587 8.95 5.40 -12.27
N GLU A 588 7.78 5.33 -11.64
CA GLU A 588 6.50 5.61 -12.30
C GLU A 588 5.90 6.90 -11.71
N ILE A 589 5.58 7.86 -12.58
CA ILE A 589 5.00 9.15 -12.22
C ILE A 589 3.60 9.24 -12.82
N VAL A 590 2.58 9.25 -11.96
CA VAL A 590 1.17 9.31 -12.36
C VAL A 590 0.67 10.74 -12.24
N VAL A 591 0.28 11.36 -13.35
CA VAL A 591 -0.39 12.67 -13.40
C VAL A 591 -1.89 12.45 -13.43
N GLU A 592 -2.63 13.10 -12.53
CA GLU A 592 -4.09 12.96 -12.46
C GLU A 592 -4.78 14.26 -12.04
N SER A 593 -6.03 14.41 -12.47
CA SER A 593 -6.89 15.57 -12.15
C SER A 593 -8.12 15.15 -11.36
N ARG A 594 -8.47 15.94 -10.34
CA ARG A 594 -9.57 15.63 -9.41
C ARG A 594 -10.94 15.78 -10.07
N ARG A 595 -11.93 15.01 -9.62
CA ARG A 595 -13.36 15.10 -10.00
C ARG A 595 -13.94 16.52 -9.93
N THR A 596 -13.48 17.32 -8.97
CA THR A 596 -13.95 18.70 -8.72
C THR A 596 -13.11 19.76 -9.44
N SER A 597 -12.14 19.38 -10.27
CA SER A 597 -11.34 20.35 -11.02
C SER A 597 -12.28 21.24 -11.85
N PRO A 598 -12.16 22.58 -11.83
CA PRO A 598 -13.10 23.44 -12.56
C PRO A 598 -13.00 23.29 -14.08
N VAL A 599 -11.87 22.80 -14.59
CA VAL A 599 -11.67 22.49 -16.00
C VAL A 599 -11.93 21.01 -16.29
N ALA A 600 -12.44 20.71 -17.49
CA ALA A 600 -12.71 19.33 -17.92
C ALA A 600 -11.42 18.54 -18.22
N SER A 601 -10.41 19.24 -18.73
CA SER A 601 -9.08 18.71 -19.00
C SER A 601 -8.04 19.81 -18.82
N SER A 602 -6.90 19.45 -18.23
CA SER A 602 -5.79 20.35 -17.99
C SER A 602 -4.57 19.91 -18.81
N PRO A 603 -3.99 20.76 -19.66
CA PRO A 603 -2.69 20.50 -20.24
C PRO A 603 -1.64 20.46 -19.13
N TYR A 604 -0.54 19.74 -19.37
CA TYR A 604 0.60 19.77 -18.48
C TYR A 604 1.92 19.56 -19.22
N THR A 605 2.98 20.04 -18.61
CA THR A 605 4.36 19.61 -18.84
C THR A 605 4.86 18.91 -17.58
N LEU A 606 5.61 17.83 -17.76
CA LEU A 606 6.22 17.05 -16.70
C LEU A 606 7.72 16.94 -16.99
N THR A 607 8.53 17.44 -16.08
CA THR A 607 10.00 17.33 -16.16
C THR A 607 10.48 16.49 -14.99
N SER A 608 11.09 15.35 -15.29
CA SER A 608 11.83 14.55 -14.30
C SER A 608 13.32 14.72 -14.56
N SER A 609 14.08 15.10 -13.53
CA SER A 609 15.52 15.36 -13.65
C SER A 609 16.27 14.67 -12.53
N VAL A 610 17.37 14.01 -12.86
CA VAL A 610 18.28 13.46 -11.85
C VAL A 610 19.42 14.43 -11.61
N LEU A 611 19.69 14.68 -10.34
CA LEU A 611 20.66 15.65 -9.88
C LEU A 611 21.62 14.96 -8.92
N GLY A 612 22.86 15.45 -8.88
CA GLY A 612 23.87 14.96 -7.96
C GLY A 612 25.24 15.51 -8.27
N VAL A 613 26.05 15.64 -7.24
CA VAL A 613 27.45 16.06 -7.34
C VAL A 613 28.34 15.09 -6.58
N THR A 614 29.54 14.86 -7.12
CA THR A 614 30.63 14.25 -6.38
C THR A 614 31.38 15.34 -5.64
N VAL A 615 31.54 15.18 -4.33
CA VAL A 615 32.30 16.08 -3.46
C VAL A 615 33.60 15.39 -3.05
N ASP A 616 34.74 15.99 -3.41
CA ASP A 616 36.07 15.44 -3.17
C ASP A 616 36.95 16.43 -2.40
N PRO A 617 37.60 16.03 -1.30
CA PRO A 617 37.45 14.75 -0.62
C PRO A 617 36.08 14.64 0.06
N ALA A 618 35.49 13.43 0.07
CA ALA A 618 34.21 13.17 0.72
C ALA A 618 34.27 13.38 2.25
N ALA A 619 35.43 13.19 2.85
CA ALA A 619 35.71 13.50 4.25
C ALA A 619 37.09 14.17 4.40
N GLN A 620 37.17 15.19 5.25
CA GLN A 620 38.40 15.87 5.65
C GLN A 620 38.60 15.71 7.16
N GLU A 621 39.85 15.69 7.59
CA GLU A 621 40.20 15.69 9.01
C GLU A 621 40.96 16.97 9.35
N VAL A 622 40.46 17.68 10.37
CA VAL A 622 41.18 18.73 11.08
C VAL A 622 41.77 18.11 12.34
N ALA A 623 43.03 17.69 12.26
CA ALA A 623 43.70 16.98 13.37
C ALA A 623 43.67 17.77 14.68
N THR A 624 43.80 19.10 14.64
CA THR A 624 43.66 19.97 15.80
C THR A 624 43.07 21.32 15.41
N ALA A 625 42.03 21.76 16.10
CA ALA A 625 41.45 23.10 16.01
C ALA A 625 41.70 23.87 17.30
N THR A 626 42.02 25.17 17.20
CA THR A 626 42.06 26.04 18.39
C THR A 626 40.67 26.65 18.56
N ALA A 627 40.12 26.61 19.78
CA ALA A 627 38.79 27.14 20.07
C ALA A 627 38.69 28.60 19.58
N THR A 628 37.59 28.92 18.88
CA THR A 628 37.28 30.21 18.27
C THR A 628 38.16 30.63 17.08
N VAL A 629 39.17 29.84 16.71
CA VAL A 629 40.01 30.09 15.53
C VAL A 629 39.50 29.29 14.34
N GLY A 630 39.33 29.97 13.19
CA GLY A 630 38.90 29.32 11.95
C GLY A 630 40.02 28.53 11.28
N VAL A 631 39.72 27.30 10.88
CA VAL A 631 40.57 26.43 10.05
C VAL A 631 39.98 26.36 8.64
N PRO A 632 40.73 26.75 7.60
CA PRO A 632 40.24 26.67 6.23
C PRO A 632 40.12 25.21 5.77
N VAL A 633 39.05 24.91 5.04
CA VAL A 633 38.77 23.61 4.41
C VAL A 633 38.29 23.83 2.98
N GLN A 634 38.50 22.84 2.10
CA GLN A 634 38.22 23.03 0.68
C GLN A 634 37.80 21.73 0.01
N TRP A 635 36.83 21.82 -0.91
CA TRP A 635 36.34 20.71 -1.71
C TRP A 635 36.37 21.05 -3.20
N SER A 636 36.60 20.02 -4.00
CA SER A 636 36.29 19.95 -5.42
C SER A 636 34.90 19.34 -5.59
N VAL A 637 33.96 20.07 -6.19
CA VAL A 637 32.58 19.64 -6.40
C VAL A 637 32.34 19.48 -7.90
N ARG A 638 32.12 18.25 -8.36
CA ARG A 638 31.84 17.91 -9.76
C ARG A 638 30.37 17.59 -9.95
N ASN A 639 29.72 18.18 -10.94
CA ASN A 639 28.37 17.79 -11.34
C ASN A 639 28.41 16.52 -12.19
N ASP A 640 27.77 15.45 -11.71
CA ASP A 640 27.75 14.17 -12.40
C ASP A 640 26.55 14.02 -13.34
N PHE A 641 25.57 14.92 -13.24
CA PHE A 641 24.28 14.85 -13.93
C PHE A 641 23.97 16.16 -14.67
N GLY A 642 22.68 16.47 -14.87
CA GLY A 642 22.23 17.61 -15.65
C GLY A 642 22.64 18.95 -15.04
N THR A 643 22.67 20.00 -15.86
CA THR A 643 22.99 21.37 -15.39
C THR A 643 22.09 21.76 -14.21
N VAL A 644 22.71 22.30 -13.16
CA VAL A 644 22.00 22.71 -11.95
C VAL A 644 22.55 24.04 -11.43
N THR A 645 21.66 24.90 -10.94
CA THR A 645 22.07 26.07 -10.14
C THR A 645 22.12 25.65 -8.68
N ALA A 646 23.33 25.66 -8.11
CA ALA A 646 23.57 25.11 -6.78
C ALA A 646 24.73 25.83 -6.09
N GLY A 647 24.79 25.69 -4.76
CA GLY A 647 25.85 26.23 -3.94
C GLY A 647 26.09 25.39 -2.69
N GLY A 648 27.28 25.54 -2.12
CA GLY A 648 27.69 24.94 -0.87
C GLY A 648 27.12 25.71 0.32
N LEU A 649 26.46 24.98 1.21
CA LEU A 649 26.02 25.47 2.50
C LEU A 649 26.80 24.75 3.59
N GLY A 650 27.34 25.54 4.51
CA GLY A 650 27.80 25.06 5.79
C GLY A 650 26.67 25.04 6.81
N GLY A 651 27.01 24.80 8.07
CA GLY A 651 26.05 24.75 9.15
C GLY A 651 26.75 24.68 10.50
N ASN A 652 25.97 24.49 11.55
CA ASN A 652 26.50 24.26 12.88
C ASN A 652 27.30 22.95 12.92
N LEU A 653 28.34 22.91 13.75
CA LEU A 653 29.05 21.67 14.00
C LEU A 653 28.14 20.69 14.75
N GLY A 654 28.28 19.42 14.41
CA GLY A 654 27.64 18.31 15.06
C GLY A 654 28.57 17.57 15.99
N SER A 655 27.98 16.92 16.99
CA SER A 655 28.67 15.96 17.84
C SER A 655 28.01 14.61 17.64
N ALA A 656 28.79 13.61 17.22
CA ALA A 656 28.31 12.25 17.00
C ALA A 656 28.98 11.28 17.98
N LEU A 657 28.21 10.34 18.49
CA LEU A 657 28.71 9.08 19.06
C LEU A 657 28.33 7.98 18.08
N SER A 658 29.33 7.25 17.59
CA SER A 658 29.10 6.07 16.77
C SER A 658 29.98 4.93 17.25
N ASP A 659 29.36 3.79 17.52
CA ASP A 659 30.00 2.56 17.94
C ASP A 659 29.19 1.36 17.45
N ARG A 660 29.69 0.15 17.74
CA ARG A 660 29.05 -1.11 17.34
C ARG A 660 28.81 -2.01 18.56
N PRO A 661 27.79 -1.71 19.39
CA PRO A 661 27.51 -2.51 20.59
C PRO A 661 26.96 -3.89 20.26
N LEU A 662 27.09 -4.80 21.23
CA LEU A 662 26.47 -6.13 21.24
C LEU A 662 25.19 -6.09 22.10
N ILE A 663 24.10 -6.68 21.62
CA ILE A 663 22.85 -6.87 22.37
C ILE A 663 22.37 -8.32 22.28
N ALA A 664 21.74 -8.80 23.34
CA ALA A 664 21.19 -10.15 23.41
C ALA A 664 19.68 -10.15 23.16
N ASP A 665 19.13 -11.33 22.85
CA ASP A 665 17.69 -11.56 22.74
C ASP A 665 16.94 -11.09 24.00
N ALA A 666 15.87 -10.33 23.80
CA ALA A 666 15.04 -9.68 24.81
C ALA A 666 15.81 -8.80 25.83
N ALA A 667 17.04 -8.36 25.51
CA ALA A 667 17.82 -7.48 26.36
C ALA A 667 17.63 -6.00 25.98
N GLU A 668 17.87 -5.11 26.95
CA GLU A 668 17.81 -3.67 26.72
C GLU A 668 19.20 -3.04 26.82
N LEU A 669 19.53 -2.14 25.89
CA LEU A 669 20.68 -1.24 25.98
C LEU A 669 20.21 0.19 26.21
N VAL A 670 20.65 0.80 27.31
CA VAL A 670 20.28 2.18 27.67
C VAL A 670 21.49 3.10 27.60
N ARG A 671 21.34 4.24 26.92
CA ARG A 671 22.33 5.31 26.77
C ARG A 671 21.70 6.66 27.03
N THR A 672 22.54 7.68 27.25
CA THR A 672 22.08 9.06 27.44
C THR A 672 22.87 10.02 26.58
N VAL A 673 22.20 11.02 26.02
CA VAL A 673 22.82 12.14 25.31
C VAL A 673 22.35 13.46 25.91
N VAL A 674 23.29 14.37 26.21
CA VAL A 674 22.98 15.71 26.70
C VAL A 674 22.93 16.65 25.51
N VAL A 675 21.72 17.12 25.19
CA VAL A 675 21.49 18.06 24.09
C VAL A 675 21.63 19.50 24.62
N PRO A 676 22.51 20.32 24.04
CA PRO A 676 22.72 21.69 24.49
C PRO A 676 21.59 22.63 24.06
N GLU A 677 21.56 23.83 24.66
CA GLU A 677 20.66 24.90 24.24
C GLU A 677 20.89 25.29 22.77
N GLY A 678 19.80 25.54 22.04
CA GLY A 678 19.85 25.93 20.64
C GLY A 678 20.30 24.82 19.69
N ALA A 679 20.24 23.55 20.09
CA ALA A 679 20.42 22.44 19.17
C ALA A 679 19.32 22.46 18.10
N GLU A 680 19.72 22.37 16.83
CA GLU A 680 18.77 22.44 15.70
C GLU A 680 18.11 21.10 15.44
N ARG A 681 18.80 20.00 15.78
CA ARG A 681 18.34 18.64 15.55
C ARG A 681 19.09 17.65 16.45
N LEU A 682 18.40 16.59 16.86
CA LEU A 682 18.97 15.36 17.41
C LEU A 682 18.46 14.20 16.57
N ASP A 683 19.35 13.40 16.01
CA ASP A 683 19.06 12.15 15.32
C ASP A 683 19.70 10.98 16.08
N VAL A 684 18.95 9.90 16.23
CA VAL A 684 19.43 8.64 16.81
C VAL A 684 19.03 7.54 15.85
N SER A 685 19.95 6.65 15.51
CA SER A 685 19.68 5.52 14.63
C SER A 685 20.44 4.27 15.04
N ILE A 686 19.85 3.13 14.72
CA ILE A 686 20.43 1.79 14.81
C ILE A 686 20.25 1.04 13.48
N GLY A 687 20.99 -0.05 13.29
CA GLY A 687 20.83 -0.90 12.10
C GLY A 687 22.06 -1.72 11.77
N LYS A 688 22.04 -2.42 10.62
CA LYS A 688 23.17 -3.27 10.17
C LYS A 688 23.60 -4.29 11.22
N THR A 689 22.61 -4.99 11.74
CA THR A 689 22.80 -6.11 12.64
C THR A 689 23.68 -7.19 12.02
N SER A 690 24.54 -7.82 12.82
CA SER A 690 25.33 -8.98 12.37
C SER A 690 24.45 -10.21 12.16
N ASP A 691 23.37 -10.32 12.93
CA ASP A 691 22.25 -11.22 12.66
C ASP A 691 21.21 -10.47 11.83
N THR A 692 21.17 -10.74 10.53
CA THR A 692 20.25 -10.07 9.59
C THR A 692 18.78 -10.41 9.81
N ALA A 693 18.47 -11.37 10.69
CA ALA A 693 17.11 -11.70 11.09
C ALA A 693 16.73 -11.09 12.46
N ALA A 694 17.62 -10.29 13.07
CA ALA A 694 17.32 -9.59 14.30
C ALA A 694 16.35 -8.43 14.06
N ASP A 695 15.52 -8.19 15.07
CA ASP A 695 14.53 -7.13 15.19
C ASP A 695 14.90 -6.33 16.44
N LEU A 696 15.29 -5.06 16.23
CA LEU A 696 15.76 -4.17 17.28
C LEU A 696 14.92 -2.90 17.30
N ASP A 697 14.28 -2.60 18.43
CA ASP A 697 13.44 -1.40 18.56
C ASP A 697 14.22 -0.23 19.15
N LEU A 698 13.96 0.99 18.67
CA LEU A 698 14.54 2.22 19.17
C LEU A 698 13.52 3.10 19.89
N PHE A 699 13.78 3.42 21.16
CA PHE A 699 13.00 4.36 21.96
C PHE A 699 13.88 5.51 22.43
N VAL A 700 13.43 6.75 22.25
CA VAL A 700 14.12 7.94 22.75
C VAL A 700 13.16 8.79 23.57
N THR A 701 13.52 9.06 24.81
CA THR A 701 12.72 9.87 25.74
C THR A 701 13.52 11.07 26.23
N GLY A 702 12.89 12.24 26.31
CA GLY A 702 13.57 13.42 26.82
C GLY A 702 12.66 14.64 26.98
N PRO A 703 13.25 15.83 27.21
CA PRO A 703 12.51 17.08 27.41
C PRO A 703 11.51 17.43 26.29
N SER A 704 11.78 17.03 25.04
CA SER A 704 10.87 17.23 23.90
C SER A 704 9.83 16.12 23.70
N GLY A 705 9.62 15.27 24.69
CA GLY A 705 8.70 14.14 24.64
C GLY A 705 9.38 12.81 24.32
N ALA A 706 8.58 11.79 24.05
CA ALA A 706 9.02 10.46 23.67
C ALA A 706 8.76 10.23 22.18
N LYS A 707 9.69 9.53 21.52
CA LYS A 707 9.59 9.05 20.14
C LYS A 707 10.15 7.65 20.06
N GLN A 708 9.64 6.87 19.11
CA GLN A 708 10.11 5.52 18.85
C GLN A 708 10.10 5.23 17.35
N SER A 709 10.90 4.25 16.97
CA SER A 709 10.90 3.58 15.68
C SER A 709 11.09 2.09 16.02
N ALA A 710 10.13 1.27 15.60
CA ALA A 710 9.89 -0.09 16.09
C ALA A 710 9.02 -0.81 15.05
N ASP A 711 9.58 -1.03 13.87
CA ASP A 711 8.98 -1.81 12.81
C ASP A 711 9.34 -3.30 12.95
N GLY A 712 9.63 -4.02 11.88
CA GLY A 712 9.92 -5.47 11.95
C GLY A 712 11.35 -5.81 11.56
N ASP A 713 12.22 -4.80 11.45
CA ASP A 713 13.64 -4.96 11.18
C ASP A 713 14.51 -4.26 12.24
N SER A 714 15.78 -3.97 11.95
CA SER A 714 16.69 -3.34 12.91
C SER A 714 17.07 -1.91 12.49
N GLU A 715 16.57 -1.42 11.36
CA GLU A 715 16.95 -0.16 10.71
C GLU A 715 16.15 1.02 11.25
N GLU A 716 16.26 1.25 12.56
CA GLU A 716 15.43 2.22 13.24
C GLU A 716 16.06 3.60 13.36
N ALA A 717 15.25 4.66 13.21
CA ALA A 717 15.72 6.03 13.36
C ALA A 717 14.68 6.98 13.98
N VAL A 718 15.13 7.82 14.91
CA VAL A 718 14.32 8.84 15.57
C VAL A 718 14.97 10.21 15.44
N SER A 719 14.19 11.21 15.02
CA SER A 719 14.65 12.60 14.88
C SER A 719 13.83 13.57 15.72
N TYR A 720 14.48 14.44 16.49
CA TYR A 720 13.89 15.63 17.11
C TYR A 720 14.34 16.87 16.35
N LEU A 721 13.38 17.67 15.86
CA LEU A 721 13.65 18.98 15.28
C LEU A 721 13.58 20.04 16.38
N SER A 722 14.60 20.88 16.48
CA SER A 722 14.76 21.91 17.52
C SER A 722 14.48 21.37 18.94
N PRO A 723 15.18 20.31 19.39
CA PRO A 723 14.96 19.70 20.70
C PRO A 723 15.17 20.72 21.85
N LEU A 724 14.33 20.62 22.88
CA LEU A 724 14.54 21.34 24.13
C LEU A 724 15.85 20.82 24.78
N PRO A 725 16.67 21.72 25.37
CA PRO A 725 17.91 21.34 26.00
C PRO A 725 17.67 20.41 27.19
N GLY A 726 18.57 19.46 27.38
CA GLY A 726 18.54 18.52 28.50
C GLY A 726 19.01 17.13 28.11
N THR A 727 18.80 16.16 29.01
CA THR A 727 19.25 14.78 28.81
C THR A 727 18.15 13.97 28.13
N TYR A 728 18.49 13.33 27.02
CA TYR A 728 17.66 12.35 26.34
C TYR A 728 18.18 10.96 26.70
N THR A 729 17.27 10.05 27.03
CA THR A 729 17.55 8.63 27.28
C THR A 729 17.17 7.85 26.04
N ILE A 730 18.13 7.11 25.50
CA ILE A 730 18.00 6.24 24.34
C ILE A 730 17.97 4.82 24.85
N LYS A 731 16.91 4.08 24.56
CA LYS A 731 16.77 2.65 24.84
C LYS A 731 16.70 1.92 23.50
N VAL A 732 17.55 0.92 23.32
CA VAL A 732 17.46 -0.08 22.26
C VAL A 732 16.97 -1.38 22.88
N ASP A 733 15.92 -1.96 22.31
CA ASP A 733 15.35 -3.23 22.75
C ASP A 733 15.73 -4.33 21.78
N GLY A 734 16.28 -5.44 22.28
CA GLY A 734 16.57 -6.64 21.49
C GLY A 734 15.31 -7.47 21.28
N TYR A 735 14.28 -6.90 20.65
CA TYR A 735 12.93 -7.46 20.61
C TYR A 735 12.91 -8.94 20.17
N ALA A 736 13.62 -9.26 19.08
CA ALA A 736 13.90 -10.64 18.69
C ALA A 736 15.29 -10.77 18.08
N VAL A 737 16.17 -11.57 18.67
CA VAL A 737 17.53 -11.83 18.16
C VAL A 737 17.73 -13.34 18.01
N PRO A 738 17.35 -13.94 16.86
CA PRO A 738 17.35 -15.39 16.66
C PRO A 738 18.71 -16.06 16.88
N ALA A 739 19.82 -15.39 16.56
CA ALA A 739 21.17 -15.89 16.82
C ALA A 739 21.58 -15.82 18.31
N GLY A 740 20.72 -15.34 19.20
CA GLY A 740 20.93 -15.14 20.63
C GLY A 740 21.62 -13.81 20.97
N THR A 741 22.56 -13.35 20.15
CA THR A 741 23.16 -12.01 20.25
C THR A 741 23.46 -11.43 18.87
N THR A 742 23.39 -10.11 18.74
CA THR A 742 23.72 -9.39 17.51
C THR A 742 24.53 -8.13 17.82
N GLU A 743 25.51 -7.82 16.98
CA GLU A 743 26.16 -6.51 16.95
C GLU A 743 25.43 -5.60 15.98
N PHE A 744 25.24 -4.33 16.31
CA PHE A 744 24.56 -3.37 15.43
C PHE A 744 25.32 -2.04 15.39
N ASP A 745 25.18 -1.29 14.29
CA ASP A 745 25.72 0.06 14.18
C ASP A 745 24.82 1.00 15.00
N PHE A 746 25.40 1.71 15.97
CA PHE A 746 24.72 2.76 16.73
C PHE A 746 25.21 4.13 16.31
N LEU A 747 24.29 5.10 16.19
CA LEU A 747 24.61 6.50 15.98
C LEU A 747 23.66 7.37 16.81
N ASP A 748 24.22 8.28 17.59
CA ASP A 748 23.48 9.44 18.07
C ASP A 748 24.23 10.71 17.67
N VAL A 749 23.50 11.70 17.16
CA VAL A 749 24.10 12.91 16.60
C VAL A 749 23.20 14.12 16.79
N PHE A 750 23.77 15.24 17.21
CA PHE A 750 23.07 16.53 17.25
C PHE A 750 23.95 17.63 16.69
N THR A 751 23.34 18.69 16.15
CA THR A 751 24.03 19.90 15.68
C THR A 751 23.65 21.10 16.55
N SER A 752 24.64 21.92 16.92
CA SER A 752 24.42 23.11 17.75
C SER A 752 25.47 24.17 17.49
N ALA A 753 25.04 25.44 17.40
CA ALA A 753 25.94 26.58 17.26
C ALA A 753 26.94 26.69 18.44
N ALA A 754 26.61 26.14 19.61
CA ALA A 754 27.48 26.12 20.79
C ALA A 754 28.74 25.24 20.62
N LEU A 755 28.72 24.31 19.65
CA LEU A 755 29.89 23.50 19.29
C LEU A 755 30.81 24.23 18.30
N GLY A 756 30.28 25.21 17.58
CA GLY A 756 30.94 25.94 16.51
C GLY A 756 30.19 25.86 15.19
N THR A 757 30.82 26.36 14.12
CA THR A 757 30.22 26.42 12.78
C THR A 757 31.21 26.00 11.71
N LEU A 758 30.71 25.40 10.64
CA LEU A 758 31.37 25.37 9.34
C LEU A 758 30.72 26.45 8.48
N THR A 759 31.43 27.54 8.22
CA THR A 759 30.96 28.60 7.33
C THR A 759 31.45 28.33 5.92
N VAL A 760 30.55 28.26 4.95
CA VAL A 760 30.90 28.07 3.53
C VAL A 760 30.58 29.36 2.78
N ALA A 761 31.59 29.93 2.12
CA ALA A 761 31.46 31.18 1.37
C ALA A 761 31.25 30.85 -0.12
N ASP A 762 30.07 30.31 -0.45
CA ASP A 762 29.79 29.81 -1.78
C ASP A 762 28.44 30.33 -2.31
N THR A 763 28.50 31.21 -3.31
CA THR A 763 27.29 31.76 -3.94
C THR A 763 26.69 30.71 -4.88
N PRO A 764 25.37 30.46 -4.84
CA PRO A 764 24.71 29.61 -5.81
C PRO A 764 25.01 30.07 -7.24
N GLY A 765 25.42 29.13 -8.08
CA GLY A 765 25.82 29.38 -9.46
C GLY A 765 25.52 28.17 -10.33
N GLU A 766 25.44 28.40 -11.64
CA GLU A 766 25.23 27.33 -12.61
C GLU A 766 26.45 26.40 -12.68
N LEU A 767 26.21 25.09 -12.62
CA LEU A 767 27.21 24.05 -12.79
C LEU A 767 26.71 23.07 -13.86
N THR A 768 27.32 23.11 -15.04
CA THR A 768 26.95 22.25 -16.17
C THR A 768 27.40 20.81 -15.96
N ALA A 769 26.82 19.87 -16.70
CA ALA A 769 27.16 18.45 -16.62
C ALA A 769 28.67 18.21 -16.82
N GLY A 770 29.29 17.49 -15.88
CA GLY A 770 30.72 17.18 -15.88
C GLY A 770 31.63 18.32 -15.41
N ALA A 771 31.13 19.54 -15.23
CA ALA A 771 31.91 20.67 -14.74
C ALA A 771 32.25 20.50 -13.26
N THR A 772 33.40 21.05 -12.87
CA THR A 772 33.91 21.03 -11.50
C THR A 772 34.09 22.45 -11.01
N ARG A 773 33.71 22.71 -9.75
CA ARG A 773 33.93 23.97 -9.05
C ARG A 773 34.63 23.71 -7.72
N THR A 774 35.40 24.70 -7.28
CA THR A 774 36.02 24.67 -5.96
C THR A 774 35.11 25.36 -4.95
N VAL A 775 34.87 24.71 -3.82
CA VAL A 775 34.08 25.25 -2.71
C VAL A 775 34.97 25.33 -1.48
N SER A 776 35.04 26.51 -0.86
CA SER A 776 35.87 26.74 0.34
C SER A 776 35.00 27.04 1.54
N GLY A 777 35.42 26.52 2.69
CA GLY A 777 34.80 26.78 3.99
C GLY A 777 35.82 27.11 5.06
N THR A 778 35.32 27.58 6.19
CA THR A 778 36.10 27.80 7.41
C THR A 778 35.38 27.09 8.55
N LEU A 779 36.04 26.09 9.13
CA LEU A 779 35.56 25.40 10.32
C LEU A 779 36.05 26.14 11.56
N THR A 780 35.14 26.53 12.44
CA THR A 780 35.45 27.18 13.71
C THR A 780 34.82 26.39 14.83
N ALA A 781 35.62 25.62 15.56
CA ALA A 781 35.17 24.91 16.76
C ALA A 781 35.14 25.86 17.97
N GLN A 782 34.11 25.79 18.80
CA GLN A 782 34.01 26.57 20.04
C GLN A 782 34.41 25.75 21.27
N LYS A 783 34.14 24.44 21.25
CA LYS A 783 34.40 23.52 22.36
C LYS A 783 34.84 22.16 21.84
N ALA A 784 35.53 21.40 22.68
CA ALA A 784 35.79 20.00 22.41
C ALA A 784 34.47 19.19 22.44
N ALA A 785 34.42 18.08 21.71
CA ALA A 785 33.35 17.11 21.89
C ALA A 785 33.40 16.52 23.30
N ALA A 786 32.24 16.13 23.85
CA ALA A 786 32.21 15.36 25.09
C ALA A 786 32.95 14.03 24.91
N SER A 787 33.43 13.45 26.02
CA SER A 787 34.20 12.20 26.00
C SER A 787 33.46 11.09 25.21
N GLY A 788 34.20 10.39 24.34
CA GLY A 788 33.66 9.35 23.47
C GLY A 788 32.97 9.85 22.19
N ARG A 789 32.77 11.16 22.04
CA ARG A 789 32.11 11.74 20.86
C ARG A 789 33.10 12.40 19.91
N GLN A 790 32.76 12.42 18.63
CA GLN A 790 33.51 13.12 17.59
C GLN A 790 32.78 14.41 17.19
N LEU A 791 33.54 15.51 17.09
CA LEU A 791 33.03 16.76 16.55
C LEU A 791 33.20 16.75 15.02
N PHE A 792 32.17 17.17 14.29
CA PHE A 792 32.22 17.24 12.83
C PHE A 792 31.43 18.43 12.28
N GLY A 793 31.74 18.84 11.05
CA GLY A 793 30.94 19.77 10.25
C GLY A 793 30.58 19.12 8.92
N GLN A 794 29.52 19.62 8.28
CA GLN A 794 29.06 19.09 6.99
C GLN A 794 28.91 20.22 5.98
N LEU A 795 29.62 20.10 4.85
CA LEU A 795 29.27 20.78 3.61
C LEU A 795 28.05 20.07 3.03
N ARG A 796 26.98 20.82 2.79
CA ARG A 796 25.83 20.38 2.01
C ARG A 796 25.82 21.16 0.71
N PHE A 797 25.97 20.47 -0.42
CA PHE A 797 25.79 21.10 -1.71
C PHE A 797 24.32 21.01 -2.10
N VAL A 798 23.64 22.15 -2.22
CA VAL A 798 22.19 22.19 -2.43
C VAL A 798 21.84 22.95 -3.70
N SER A 799 20.76 22.51 -4.38
CA SER A 799 20.19 23.30 -5.47
C SER A 799 19.50 24.56 -4.97
N ASP A 800 19.25 25.50 -5.87
CA ASP A 800 18.38 26.66 -5.66
C ASP A 800 16.96 26.29 -5.17
N GLY A 801 16.49 25.10 -5.52
CA GLY A 801 15.25 24.49 -5.04
C GLY A 801 15.35 23.75 -3.72
N GLY A 802 16.51 23.77 -3.04
CA GLY A 802 16.74 23.15 -1.74
C GLY A 802 17.03 21.63 -1.77
N ALA A 803 17.21 21.03 -2.95
CA ALA A 803 17.56 19.61 -3.09
C ALA A 803 18.99 19.39 -2.60
N LEU A 804 19.23 18.38 -1.75
CA LEU A 804 20.59 17.96 -1.40
C LEU A 804 21.19 17.20 -2.58
N LEU A 805 22.30 17.70 -3.12
CA LEU A 805 22.96 17.14 -4.30
C LEU A 805 24.22 16.33 -3.95
N GLY A 806 24.79 16.58 -2.78
CA GLY A 806 26.00 15.91 -2.30
C GLY A 806 26.44 16.50 -0.96
N THR A 807 27.26 15.74 -0.25
CA THR A 807 27.76 16.11 1.08
C THR A 807 29.27 15.90 1.17
N GLY A 808 29.92 16.76 1.95
CA GLY A 808 31.32 16.59 2.36
C GLY A 808 31.41 16.71 3.89
N ALA A 809 32.08 15.77 4.55
CA ALA A 809 32.27 15.81 5.99
C ALA A 809 33.62 16.45 6.37
N VAL A 810 33.67 17.14 7.50
CA VAL A 810 34.93 17.55 8.15
C VAL A 810 34.89 17.06 9.59
N THR A 811 35.80 16.18 9.98
CA THR A 811 35.94 15.73 11.37
C THR A 811 37.00 16.55 12.08
N VAL A 812 36.87 16.72 13.39
CA VAL A 812 37.83 17.44 14.23
C VAL A 812 38.42 16.46 15.24
N GLY A 813 39.74 16.23 15.16
CA GLY A 813 40.45 15.28 16.03
C GLY A 813 40.58 15.77 17.47
N ALA A 814 41.00 17.03 17.67
CA ALA A 814 41.11 17.65 18.99
C ALA A 814 40.81 19.15 18.96
N VAL A 815 40.29 19.70 20.05
CA VAL A 815 40.09 21.16 20.22
C VAL A 815 40.94 21.65 21.39
N THR A 816 41.81 22.64 21.15
CA THR A 816 42.72 23.21 22.17
C THR A 816 42.35 24.65 22.52
N GLY A 817 42.61 25.09 23.76
CA GLY A 817 42.46 26.49 24.18
C GLY A 817 41.03 26.99 24.48
N GLY A 818 40.03 26.11 24.52
CA GLY A 818 38.66 26.44 24.97
C GLY A 818 38.40 26.08 26.44
N PRO A 819 37.28 26.52 27.05
CA PRO A 819 36.86 26.00 28.35
C PRO A 819 36.69 24.48 28.24
N ALA A 820 37.16 23.73 29.26
CA ALA A 820 36.96 22.28 29.32
C ALA A 820 35.46 21.93 29.24
N ALA A 821 35.14 20.86 28.50
CA ALA A 821 33.77 20.43 28.20
C ALA A 821 32.98 20.06 29.46
#